data_AF-A0A1H9P0B0-F1
#
_entry.id   AF-A0A1H9P0B0-F1
#
_cell.length_a   1.000
_cell.length_b   1.000
_cell.length_c   1.000
_cell.angle_alpha   90.00
_cell.angle_beta   90.00
_cell.angle_gamma   90.00
#
_symmetry.space_group_name_H-M   'P 1'
#
loop_
_entity.id
_entity.type
_entity.pdbx_description
1 polymer ?
#
loop_
_entity_poly.entity_id
_entity_poly.type
_entity_poly.pdbx_seq_one_letter_code
_entity_poly.pdbx_strand_id
1 'polypeptide(L)'
;MHRDKDIGLKILKIICSAGIIAATFNVGNLKNVRAEEIKENSNQQDVENGSNLEKEEQLEKSNEESKLYTNEQSDELQSFEEEKDVPRVEPISPVYEGVDYSAVYDYHYYIENNPDVREEYPYNPSAVFEHFIRFGMSEGRLSSPNFDVKSYKNANPDLRAAFGNNLVKYYKHYVQYGQYENRVATGCETLQKTISSYNGKDYSAVYDYDYYKLHNKDLEKAFGDNDALYIKHFAEFGMNEQRQAKESFDPKSYRYAYPDLRAHFRRNYKMYYEHYINHGLRENRKDTTGVTELRNPLTRVNNEDYSKVYDYHYYIENNPDIKAFYGDDDAGALEHFYKFGMREQRKANDTFDVRSYRYEYMDLRGAFFSDYAQYYRHYIKHGAAEGRHTSGVTSLQGIITKINGIDYSKVYNFHEYINRYPDLKRLYADDDAGAIKHFAEFGMREQRKGNDTFDVRSYRYEYRDLRLIFRNNYPEYYKHYINHGAAEGRHTSGVTTLQNPVTVYGGIELAPIYDYYFYSSHYPDLVRAYGDDDVSLLEHFGGIGIIEGRQAKAQFDQNLYNDVKERLHPTPPPIVGTDAMINIAQRYSSPSPYLILVDRSRHKVGIFSGSQGRWGEVDYFLCGDGKASTPTVEGLFHIVNKKPYFDSGSARCWYATRIYKGYLFHSVLYTQTSSPTHIKDGRLGVGVSHGCVRLDINKAKWIYDNIPIGTTVVIYS
;
A
#
# COMPACT_ATOMS: atom_id res chain seq x y z
N MET A 1 -15.77 1.92 -13.37
CA MET A 1 -14.57 1.05 -13.22
C MET A 1 -13.50 1.51 -14.21
N HIS A 2 -12.78 2.60 -13.90
CA HIS A 2 -11.65 3.12 -14.69
C HIS A 2 -10.91 4.19 -13.87
N ARG A 3 -10.01 3.73 -12.99
CA ARG A 3 -8.89 4.40 -12.30
C ARG A 3 -8.27 3.35 -11.35
N ASP A 4 -7.12 3.66 -10.75
CA ASP A 4 -6.38 2.82 -9.78
C ASP A 4 -5.62 1.60 -10.34
N LYS A 5 -4.67 1.87 -11.24
CA LYS A 5 -3.48 1.02 -11.46
C LYS A 5 -2.13 1.73 -11.24
N ASP A 6 -2.12 3.02 -10.89
CA ASP A 6 -0.94 3.89 -11.04
C ASP A 6 -0.28 4.33 -9.72
N ILE A 7 -0.62 3.66 -8.60
CA ILE A 7 -0.02 3.93 -7.27
C ILE A 7 1.05 2.88 -6.92
N GLY A 8 0.90 1.63 -7.37
CA GLY A 8 1.87 0.55 -7.08
C GLY A 8 3.25 0.73 -7.71
N LEU A 9 3.37 1.47 -8.82
CA LEU A 9 4.62 1.58 -9.59
C LEU A 9 5.58 2.68 -9.08
N LYS A 10 5.16 3.52 -8.13
CA LYS A 10 5.98 4.63 -7.59
C LYS A 10 6.80 4.28 -6.36
N ILE A 11 6.44 3.22 -5.63
CA ILE A 11 7.17 2.80 -4.42
C ILE A 11 8.41 1.94 -4.77
N LEU A 12 8.34 1.15 -5.85
CA LEU A 12 9.44 0.26 -6.27
C LEU A 12 10.68 1.02 -6.82
N LYS A 13 10.56 2.31 -7.14
CA LYS A 13 11.67 3.13 -7.69
C LYS A 13 12.52 3.84 -6.65
N ILE A 14 12.19 3.75 -5.35
CA ILE A 14 12.93 4.46 -4.28
C ILE A 14 14.00 3.58 -3.62
N ILE A 15 13.95 2.25 -3.80
CA ILE A 15 14.86 1.31 -3.12
C ILE A 15 16.18 1.06 -3.90
N CYS A 16 16.21 1.27 -5.22
CA CYS A 16 17.38 0.96 -6.07
C CYS A 16 18.30 2.16 -6.34
N SER A 17 18.71 2.92 -5.31
CA SER A 17 19.58 4.10 -5.51
C SER A 17 20.65 4.27 -4.42
N ALA A 18 21.48 3.23 -4.22
CA ALA A 18 22.82 3.36 -3.65
C ALA A 18 23.72 2.14 -3.98
N GLY A 19 24.90 2.36 -4.61
CA GLY A 19 26.08 1.49 -4.40
C GLY A 19 26.36 0.27 -5.31
N ILE A 20 26.73 0.51 -6.57
CA ILE A 20 27.99 0.07 -7.26
C ILE A 20 28.66 -1.24 -6.73
N ILE A 21 28.95 -2.29 -7.53
CA ILE A 21 30.07 -2.42 -8.51
C ILE A 21 29.69 -3.32 -9.71
N ALA A 22 30.30 -3.07 -10.88
CA ALA A 22 30.01 -3.71 -12.16
C ALA A 22 30.68 -5.07 -12.40
N ALA A 23 30.01 -5.92 -13.20
CA ALA A 23 30.64 -6.93 -14.04
C ALA A 23 29.97 -6.89 -15.43
N THR A 24 30.76 -6.70 -16.48
CA THR A 24 30.28 -6.56 -17.86
C THR A 24 30.00 -7.91 -18.51
N PHE A 25 28.82 -8.08 -19.13
CA PHE A 25 28.64 -9.08 -20.20
C PHE A 25 27.92 -8.49 -21.40
N ASN A 26 28.36 -8.93 -22.58
CA ASN A 26 28.11 -8.30 -23.86
C ASN A 26 26.83 -8.85 -24.52
N VAL A 27 25.98 -7.97 -25.07
CA VAL A 27 24.77 -8.38 -25.79
C VAL A 27 25.07 -8.50 -27.28
N GLY A 28 25.01 -9.73 -27.82
CA GLY A 28 25.32 -10.00 -29.22
C GLY A 28 24.37 -11.02 -29.87
N ASN A 29 23.44 -10.52 -30.69
CA ASN A 29 22.72 -11.22 -31.76
C ASN A 29 21.81 -12.43 -31.44
N LEU A 30 20.50 -12.14 -31.39
CA LEU A 30 19.43 -13.07 -31.79
C LEU A 30 19.40 -13.22 -33.32
N LYS A 31 19.45 -14.44 -33.86
CA LYS A 31 18.76 -14.84 -35.12
C LYS A 31 18.44 -16.34 -35.15
N ASN A 32 17.15 -16.64 -35.24
CA ASN A 32 16.44 -17.82 -35.76
C ASN A 32 17.21 -19.14 -36.04
N VAL A 33 16.76 -20.23 -35.40
CA VAL A 33 16.37 -21.49 -36.08
C VAL A 33 15.07 -22.02 -35.43
N ARG A 34 14.24 -22.74 -36.21
CA ARG A 34 12.96 -23.35 -35.80
C ARG A 34 13.14 -24.47 -34.77
N ALA A 35 12.11 -24.70 -33.96
CA ALA A 35 11.87 -25.97 -33.28
C ALA A 35 10.82 -26.79 -34.07
N GLU A 36 10.98 -28.11 -34.11
CA GLU A 36 9.97 -29.06 -34.58
C GLU A 36 9.33 -29.78 -33.37
N GLU A 37 8.03 -30.07 -33.47
CA GLU A 37 7.26 -30.78 -32.46
C GLU A 37 7.50 -32.30 -32.56
N ILE A 38 7.62 -32.99 -31.42
CA ILE A 38 7.25 -34.41 -31.33
C ILE A 38 6.28 -34.59 -30.16
N LYS A 39 5.15 -35.22 -30.45
CA LYS A 39 4.05 -35.48 -29.52
C LYS A 39 4.27 -36.76 -28.74
N GLU A 40 3.75 -36.77 -27.51
CA GLU A 40 3.45 -38.00 -26.77
C GLU A 40 2.43 -38.87 -27.52
N ASN A 41 2.52 -40.19 -27.38
CA ASN A 41 1.35 -40.94 -26.94
C ASN A 41 1.68 -42.33 -26.37
N SER A 42 1.08 -42.60 -25.21
CA SER A 42 0.55 -43.89 -24.73
C SER A 42 1.03 -45.21 -25.35
N ASN A 43 1.49 -46.13 -24.48
CA ASN A 43 0.62 -47.27 -24.15
C ASN A 43 1.03 -47.94 -22.82
N GLN A 44 0.01 -48.38 -22.09
CA GLN A 44 0.11 -49.11 -20.83
C GLN A 44 -0.74 -50.38 -21.00
N GLN A 45 -0.19 -51.56 -20.70
CA GLN A 45 -0.98 -52.77 -20.56
C GLN A 45 -0.26 -53.80 -19.67
N ASP A 46 -0.80 -53.94 -18.45
CA ASP A 46 -1.12 -55.17 -17.71
C ASP A 46 -0.35 -56.48 -18.00
N VAL A 47 0.07 -57.18 -16.92
CA VAL A 47 -0.48 -58.47 -16.45
C VAL A 47 0.50 -59.17 -15.48
N GLU A 48 0.07 -59.23 -14.21
CA GLU A 48 0.17 -60.31 -13.21
C GLU A 48 1.38 -61.27 -12.97
N ASN A 49 1.46 -61.67 -11.69
CA ASN A 49 1.89 -62.97 -11.12
C ASN A 49 3.38 -63.37 -11.06
N GLY A 50 3.77 -63.97 -9.92
CA GLY A 50 5.03 -64.72 -9.77
C GLY A 50 5.60 -64.74 -8.35
N SER A 51 5.21 -65.74 -7.55
CA SER A 51 5.66 -65.98 -6.17
C SER A 51 6.99 -66.74 -6.04
N ASN A 52 7.52 -66.77 -4.80
CA ASN A 52 8.36 -67.82 -4.19
C ASN A 52 9.88 -67.87 -4.49
N LEU A 53 10.73 -67.88 -3.44
CA LEU A 53 11.50 -69.03 -2.86
C LEU A 53 12.71 -69.44 -3.75
N GLU A 54 13.92 -69.82 -3.26
CA GLU A 54 14.38 -70.26 -1.93
C GLU A 54 15.95 -70.22 -1.84
N LYS A 55 16.51 -70.15 -0.61
CA LYS A 55 17.76 -70.77 -0.07
C LYS A 55 19.11 -70.73 -0.85
N GLU A 56 20.23 -70.33 -0.22
CA GLU A 56 21.24 -71.18 0.51
C GLU A 56 21.84 -72.30 -0.38
N GLU A 57 23.17 -72.53 -0.47
CA GLU A 57 24.08 -72.89 0.65
C GLU A 57 25.60 -72.64 0.36
N GLN A 58 26.48 -73.06 1.28
CA GLN A 58 27.88 -72.67 1.54
C GLN A 58 28.99 -73.40 0.74
N LEU A 59 30.24 -72.90 0.81
CA LEU A 59 31.42 -73.56 1.48
C LEU A 59 32.61 -72.57 1.54
N GLU A 60 33.25 -72.34 2.71
CA GLU A 60 34.57 -72.89 3.16
C GLU A 60 35.77 -72.63 2.22
N LYS A 61 37.00 -72.28 2.61
CA LYS A 61 37.78 -72.16 3.89
C LYS A 61 38.98 -71.20 3.60
N SER A 62 39.87 -70.74 4.49
CA SER A 62 40.17 -70.93 5.93
C SER A 62 40.74 -69.61 6.53
N ASN A 63 41.51 -69.65 7.65
CA ASN A 63 41.93 -68.48 8.46
C ASN A 63 43.41 -68.58 8.94
N GLU A 64 43.84 -67.56 9.72
CA GLU A 64 45.00 -67.52 10.67
C GLU A 64 46.43 -67.34 10.09
N GLU A 65 47.14 -66.24 10.39
CA GLU A 65 47.94 -65.87 11.60
C GLU A 65 49.40 -66.41 11.58
N SER A 66 50.43 -65.81 12.21
CA SER A 66 50.76 -64.44 12.61
C SER A 66 52.26 -64.33 13.05
N LYS A 67 52.82 -63.10 13.17
CA LYS A 67 53.91 -62.67 14.10
C LYS A 67 55.43 -63.05 13.94
N LEU A 68 56.25 -61.97 14.08
CA LEU A 68 57.46 -61.76 14.92
C LEU A 68 58.89 -62.32 14.59
N TYR A 69 59.87 -61.38 14.50
CA TYR A 69 61.36 -61.42 14.76
C TYR A 69 62.23 -62.53 14.07
N THR A 70 63.56 -62.45 13.90
CA THR A 70 64.66 -61.60 14.46
C THR A 70 65.85 -61.51 13.47
N ASN A 71 66.85 -60.65 13.73
CA ASN A 71 68.17 -60.63 13.05
C ASN A 71 68.98 -61.94 13.25
N GLU A 72 69.84 -62.31 12.29
CA GLU A 72 71.32 -62.29 12.44
C GLU A 72 72.09 -62.83 11.21
N GLN A 73 73.33 -62.32 11.01
CA GLN A 73 74.51 -62.92 10.34
C GLN A 73 74.38 -63.43 8.88
N SER A 74 75.00 -62.83 7.86
CA SER A 74 76.43 -62.49 7.57
C SER A 74 77.17 -63.57 6.77
N ASP A 75 77.75 -63.13 5.64
CA ASP A 75 78.87 -63.71 4.87
C ASP A 75 78.76 -65.15 4.33
N GLU A 76 78.57 -65.26 3.00
CA GLU A 76 79.59 -65.94 2.18
C GLU A 76 79.62 -65.40 0.73
N LEU A 77 80.82 -65.13 0.23
CA LEU A 77 81.10 -64.63 -1.12
C LEU A 77 81.22 -65.79 -2.11
N GLN A 78 80.64 -65.66 -3.32
CA GLN A 78 81.32 -66.12 -4.54
C GLN A 78 80.76 -65.50 -5.84
N SER A 79 81.48 -64.48 -6.30
CA SER A 79 81.84 -64.19 -7.70
C SER A 79 81.02 -64.82 -8.85
N PHE A 80 80.26 -64.00 -9.56
CA PHE A 80 80.16 -64.05 -11.03
C PHE A 80 79.98 -62.62 -11.56
N GLU A 81 81.08 -61.99 -11.95
CA GLU A 81 81.07 -60.72 -12.67
C GLU A 81 80.73 -61.01 -14.15
N GLU A 82 79.50 -60.71 -14.57
CA GLU A 82 79.19 -60.50 -15.98
C GLU A 82 79.40 -59.02 -16.30
N GLU A 83 80.58 -58.71 -16.83
CA GLU A 83 81.00 -57.36 -17.20
C GLU A 83 80.14 -56.83 -18.38
N LYS A 84 79.03 -56.18 -18.06
CA LYS A 84 78.32 -55.30 -19.00
C LYS A 84 78.90 -53.91 -18.90
N ASP A 85 79.42 -53.44 -20.02
CA ASP A 85 79.99 -52.10 -20.24
C ASP A 85 78.93 -51.01 -20.02
N VAL A 86 78.74 -50.63 -18.75
CA VAL A 86 77.95 -49.47 -18.35
C VAL A 86 78.90 -48.27 -18.38
N PRO A 87 78.65 -47.25 -19.21
CA PRO A 87 79.56 -46.11 -19.29
C PRO A 87 79.68 -45.45 -17.91
N ARG A 88 80.92 -45.28 -17.44
CA ARG A 88 81.20 -44.63 -16.15
C ARG A 88 80.76 -43.18 -16.20
N VAL A 89 79.56 -42.93 -15.69
CA VAL A 89 78.95 -41.60 -15.67
C VAL A 89 79.62 -40.76 -14.57
N GLU A 90 80.16 -39.59 -14.91
CA GLU A 90 80.76 -38.72 -13.90
C GLU A 90 79.68 -38.11 -12.98
N PRO A 91 79.94 -38.00 -11.66
CA PRO A 91 79.00 -37.42 -10.72
C PRO A 91 78.83 -35.93 -10.99
N ILE A 92 77.64 -35.53 -11.44
CA ILE A 92 77.27 -34.12 -11.55
C ILE A 92 77.02 -33.54 -10.16
N SER A 93 77.48 -32.31 -9.93
CA SER A 93 77.04 -31.52 -8.78
C SER A 93 75.66 -30.93 -9.12
N PRO A 94 74.59 -31.20 -8.33
CA PRO A 94 73.22 -30.77 -8.64
C PRO A 94 72.99 -29.28 -8.31
N VAL A 95 73.82 -28.41 -8.89
CA VAL A 95 73.75 -26.96 -8.72
C VAL A 95 73.01 -26.33 -9.88
N TYR A 96 71.94 -25.60 -9.59
CA TYR A 96 71.17 -24.82 -10.56
C TYR A 96 71.00 -23.38 -10.06
N GLU A 97 71.33 -22.39 -10.89
CA GLU A 97 71.31 -20.95 -10.55
C GLU A 97 72.08 -20.60 -9.26
N GLY A 98 73.15 -21.36 -8.94
CA GLY A 98 73.97 -21.16 -7.74
C GLY A 98 73.38 -21.75 -6.45
N VAL A 99 72.28 -22.51 -6.54
CA VAL A 99 71.68 -23.27 -5.43
C VAL A 99 72.02 -24.74 -5.61
N ASP A 100 72.57 -25.38 -4.57
CA ASP A 100 72.83 -26.82 -4.52
C ASP A 100 71.56 -27.57 -4.07
N TYR A 101 71.07 -28.49 -4.91
CA TYR A 101 69.88 -29.31 -4.66
C TYR A 101 70.21 -30.70 -4.08
N SER A 102 71.46 -30.98 -3.71
CA SER A 102 71.89 -32.29 -3.14
C SER A 102 71.03 -32.78 -1.96
N ALA A 103 70.49 -31.87 -1.14
CA ALA A 103 69.58 -32.20 -0.04
C ALA A 103 68.22 -32.78 -0.49
N VAL A 104 67.82 -32.56 -1.73
CA VAL A 104 66.52 -32.97 -2.30
C VAL A 104 66.61 -33.77 -3.61
N TYR A 105 67.82 -33.98 -4.14
CA TYR A 105 68.04 -34.69 -5.39
C TYR A 105 69.27 -35.62 -5.29
N ASP A 106 69.02 -36.91 -5.51
CA ASP A 106 70.01 -37.94 -5.78
C ASP A 106 69.72 -38.55 -7.16
N TYR A 107 70.75 -38.65 -8.01
CA TYR A 107 70.58 -39.12 -9.39
C TYR A 107 70.09 -40.56 -9.47
N HIS A 108 70.67 -41.47 -8.69
CA HIS A 108 70.34 -42.90 -8.74
C HIS A 108 68.93 -43.14 -8.21
N TYR A 109 68.59 -42.56 -7.06
CA TYR A 109 67.28 -42.63 -6.47
C TYR A 109 66.20 -42.04 -7.41
N TYR A 110 66.49 -40.92 -8.08
CA TYR A 110 65.54 -40.30 -8.99
C TYR A 110 65.28 -41.16 -10.23
N ILE A 111 66.30 -41.75 -10.89
CA ILE A 111 66.07 -42.64 -12.05
C ILE A 111 65.48 -44.00 -11.68
N GLU A 112 65.69 -44.46 -10.45
CA GLU A 112 65.10 -45.70 -9.94
C GLU A 112 63.59 -45.54 -9.67
N ASN A 113 63.19 -44.42 -9.05
CA ASN A 113 61.79 -44.12 -8.73
C ASN A 113 61.00 -43.47 -9.88
N ASN A 114 61.66 -43.08 -10.98
CA ASN A 114 61.05 -42.44 -12.16
C ASN A 114 61.53 -43.14 -13.45
N PRO A 115 61.04 -44.36 -13.74
CA PRO A 115 61.56 -45.17 -14.84
C PRO A 115 61.34 -44.54 -16.22
N ASP A 116 60.32 -43.71 -16.39
CA ASP A 116 60.05 -42.92 -17.60
C ASP A 116 61.18 -41.92 -17.89
N VAL A 117 61.70 -41.26 -16.85
CA VAL A 117 62.82 -40.30 -16.98
C VAL A 117 64.13 -41.04 -17.30
N ARG A 118 64.30 -42.24 -16.74
CA ARG A 118 65.44 -43.13 -17.04
C ARG A 118 65.45 -43.62 -18.48
N GLU A 119 64.27 -43.91 -19.04
CA GLU A 119 64.09 -44.37 -20.41
C GLU A 119 64.26 -43.24 -21.44
N GLU A 120 63.79 -42.02 -21.14
CA GLU A 120 63.96 -40.83 -22.00
C GLU A 120 65.42 -40.31 -22.01
N TYR A 121 66.12 -40.36 -20.88
CA TYR A 121 67.48 -39.82 -20.72
C TYR A 121 68.52 -40.87 -20.27
N PRO A 122 68.71 -41.97 -21.02
CA PRO A 122 69.61 -43.05 -20.62
C PRO A 122 71.05 -42.56 -20.47
N TYR A 123 71.65 -42.85 -19.31
CA TYR A 123 73.04 -42.51 -18.95
C TYR A 123 73.38 -40.99 -19.00
N ASN A 124 72.39 -40.09 -18.89
CA ASN A 124 72.61 -38.64 -19.00
C ASN A 124 72.14 -37.87 -17.74
N PRO A 125 72.96 -37.77 -16.68
CA PRO A 125 72.57 -37.10 -15.43
C PRO A 125 72.23 -35.63 -15.61
N SER A 126 72.90 -34.92 -16.52
CA SER A 126 72.66 -33.50 -16.76
C SER A 126 71.23 -33.26 -17.27
N ALA A 127 70.77 -34.08 -18.22
CA ALA A 127 69.38 -34.02 -18.70
C ALA A 127 68.38 -34.50 -17.64
N VAL A 128 68.71 -35.54 -16.86
CA VAL A 128 67.86 -36.03 -15.76
C VAL A 128 67.71 -34.98 -14.64
N PHE A 129 68.77 -34.25 -14.29
CA PHE A 129 68.72 -33.16 -13.32
C PHE A 129 67.98 -31.94 -13.88
N GLU A 130 68.20 -31.59 -15.15
CA GLU A 130 67.41 -30.55 -15.83
C GLU A 130 65.92 -30.89 -15.88
N HIS A 131 65.57 -32.16 -16.09
CA HIS A 131 64.20 -32.66 -15.98
C HIS A 131 63.66 -32.52 -14.55
N PHE A 132 64.42 -32.88 -13.51
CA PHE A 132 64.01 -32.67 -12.12
C PHE A 132 63.71 -31.19 -11.83
N ILE A 133 64.58 -30.28 -12.27
CA ILE A 133 64.42 -28.83 -12.06
C ILE A 133 63.19 -28.28 -12.81
N ARG A 134 62.95 -28.70 -14.06
CA ARG A 134 61.86 -28.18 -14.90
C ARG A 134 60.50 -28.82 -14.62
N PHE A 135 60.47 -30.11 -14.31
CA PHE A 135 59.26 -30.93 -14.21
C PHE A 135 59.17 -31.67 -12.87
N GLY A 136 60.22 -32.38 -12.45
CA GLY A 136 60.17 -33.24 -11.27
C GLY A 136 59.78 -32.53 -9.97
N MET A 137 60.26 -31.30 -9.74
CA MET A 137 59.87 -30.48 -8.58
C MET A 137 58.41 -30.03 -8.60
N SER A 138 57.82 -29.77 -9.78
CA SER A 138 56.43 -29.30 -9.91
C SER A 138 55.43 -30.46 -9.94
N GLU A 139 55.84 -31.61 -10.46
CA GLU A 139 55.10 -32.88 -10.44
C GLU A 139 55.17 -33.59 -9.07
N GLY A 140 56.16 -33.26 -8.25
CA GLY A 140 56.34 -33.85 -6.92
C GLY A 140 56.91 -35.27 -6.96
N ARG A 141 57.83 -35.53 -7.90
CA ARG A 141 58.50 -36.82 -8.09
C ARG A 141 59.48 -37.14 -6.94
N LEU A 142 59.49 -38.39 -6.50
CA LEU A 142 60.45 -38.89 -5.52
C LEU A 142 61.88 -38.74 -6.05
N SER A 143 62.71 -37.99 -5.33
CA SER A 143 63.99 -37.45 -5.83
C SER A 143 65.15 -37.55 -4.85
N SER A 144 64.91 -37.79 -3.56
CA SER A 144 65.93 -38.12 -2.57
C SER A 144 65.37 -39.09 -1.54
N PRO A 145 66.15 -40.07 -1.04
CA PRO A 145 65.71 -40.91 0.08
C PRO A 145 65.51 -40.12 1.38
N ASN A 146 66.09 -38.92 1.47
CA ASN A 146 66.05 -38.05 2.65
C ASN A 146 65.03 -36.90 2.51
N PHE A 147 64.30 -36.80 1.39
CA PHE A 147 63.29 -35.76 1.18
C PHE A 147 62.14 -36.24 0.29
N ASP A 148 60.92 -36.22 0.82
CA ASP A 148 59.68 -36.32 0.07
C ASP A 148 58.86 -35.02 0.23
N VAL A 149 58.60 -34.34 -0.88
CA VAL A 149 57.85 -33.08 -0.87
C VAL A 149 56.43 -33.23 -0.31
N LYS A 150 55.82 -34.41 -0.42
CA LYS A 150 54.48 -34.69 0.13
C LYS A 150 54.54 -34.80 1.64
N SER A 151 55.45 -35.63 2.18
CA SER A 151 55.74 -35.72 3.61
C SER A 151 56.10 -34.36 4.21
N TYR A 152 57.00 -33.62 3.56
CA TYR A 152 57.41 -32.30 4.02
C TYR A 152 56.26 -31.28 4.00
N LYS A 153 55.40 -31.28 2.98
CA LYS A 153 54.17 -30.47 2.95
C LYS A 153 53.20 -30.87 4.09
N ASN A 154 53.00 -32.16 4.31
CA ASN A 154 52.08 -32.68 5.30
C ASN A 154 52.51 -32.37 6.74
N ALA A 155 53.82 -32.41 7.02
CA ALA A 155 54.37 -32.13 8.35
C ALA A 155 54.40 -30.63 8.72
N ASN A 156 54.42 -29.72 7.72
CA ASN A 156 54.72 -28.30 7.93
C ASN A 156 53.52 -27.37 7.60
N PRO A 157 52.61 -27.12 8.57
CA PRO A 157 51.39 -26.34 8.34
C PRO A 157 51.63 -24.86 8.06
N ASP A 158 52.73 -24.29 8.56
CA ASP A 158 53.18 -22.92 8.25
C ASP A 158 53.53 -22.77 6.76
N LEU A 159 54.21 -23.77 6.20
CA LEU A 159 54.54 -23.80 4.77
C LEU A 159 53.29 -24.05 3.92
N ARG A 160 52.31 -24.83 4.39
CA ARG A 160 51.00 -24.95 3.71
C ARG A 160 50.26 -23.64 3.64
N ALA A 161 50.20 -22.88 4.74
CA ALA A 161 49.60 -21.55 4.76
C ALA A 161 50.30 -20.57 3.80
N ALA A 162 51.63 -20.66 3.66
CA ALA A 162 52.42 -19.75 2.82
C ALA A 162 52.49 -20.15 1.33
N PHE A 163 52.52 -21.44 1.00
CA PHE A 163 52.84 -21.95 -0.33
C PHE A 163 51.68 -22.70 -1.02
N GLY A 164 50.68 -23.17 -0.26
CA GLY A 164 49.58 -23.97 -0.80
C GLY A 164 50.07 -25.22 -1.53
N ASN A 165 49.69 -25.39 -2.80
CA ASN A 165 50.10 -26.51 -3.65
C ASN A 165 51.36 -26.23 -4.50
N ASN A 166 52.08 -25.14 -4.30
CA ASN A 166 53.30 -24.85 -5.08
C ASN A 166 54.48 -25.69 -4.59
N LEU A 167 54.59 -26.95 -5.06
CA LEU A 167 55.60 -27.93 -4.64
C LEU A 167 57.04 -27.41 -4.78
N VAL A 168 57.35 -26.66 -5.85
CA VAL A 168 58.67 -26.05 -6.09
C VAL A 168 59.11 -25.14 -4.92
N LYS A 169 58.20 -24.42 -4.26
CA LYS A 169 58.53 -23.62 -3.08
C LYS A 169 58.94 -24.47 -1.88
N TYR A 170 58.38 -25.66 -1.71
CA TYR A 170 58.75 -26.58 -0.63
C TYR A 170 60.16 -27.16 -0.84
N TYR A 171 60.48 -27.59 -2.07
CA TYR A 171 61.84 -27.99 -2.44
C TYR A 171 62.85 -26.87 -2.14
N LYS A 172 62.60 -25.65 -2.63
CA LYS A 172 63.47 -24.49 -2.39
C LYS A 172 63.58 -24.13 -0.89
N HIS A 173 62.48 -24.20 -0.14
CA HIS A 173 62.49 -23.92 1.29
C HIS A 173 63.31 -24.95 2.08
N TYR A 174 63.21 -26.24 1.75
CA TYR A 174 63.99 -27.26 2.44
C TYR A 174 65.49 -27.11 2.18
N VAL A 175 65.87 -26.89 0.91
CA VAL A 175 67.26 -26.63 0.51
C VAL A 175 67.84 -25.39 1.22
N GLN A 176 67.08 -24.29 1.29
CA GLN A 176 67.59 -23.03 1.85
C GLN A 176 67.57 -22.99 3.39
N TYR A 177 66.57 -23.59 4.02
CA TYR A 177 66.32 -23.44 5.46
C TYR A 177 65.95 -24.77 6.14
N GLY A 178 64.99 -25.51 5.57
CA GLY A 178 64.34 -26.62 6.26
C GLY A 178 65.26 -27.75 6.72
N GLN A 179 66.32 -28.05 5.96
CA GLN A 179 67.35 -29.04 6.35
C GLN A 179 68.14 -28.62 7.60
N TYR A 180 68.25 -27.33 7.89
CA TYR A 180 68.92 -26.77 9.07
C TYR A 180 67.95 -26.53 10.25
N GLU A 181 66.65 -26.51 9.98
CA GLU A 181 65.58 -26.29 10.97
C GLU A 181 65.10 -27.59 11.67
N ASN A 182 65.69 -28.75 11.36
CA ASN A 182 65.28 -30.08 11.85
C ASN A 182 63.81 -30.42 11.55
N ARG A 183 63.27 -29.92 10.43
CA ARG A 183 61.89 -30.22 10.00
C ARG A 183 61.76 -31.66 9.50
N VAL A 184 60.64 -32.31 9.81
CA VAL A 184 60.30 -33.65 9.28
C VAL A 184 60.11 -33.57 7.76
N ALA A 185 60.93 -34.31 7.02
CA ALA A 185 61.01 -34.27 5.56
C ALA A 185 60.57 -35.56 4.85
N THR A 186 60.37 -36.66 5.59
CA THR A 186 59.97 -37.98 5.09
C THR A 186 59.01 -38.65 6.09
N GLY A 187 58.29 -39.68 5.64
CA GLY A 187 57.45 -40.53 6.51
C GLY A 187 56.18 -39.87 7.07
N CYS A 188 55.70 -38.77 6.48
CA CYS A 188 54.53 -38.03 6.98
C CYS A 188 53.34 -38.14 6.00
N GLU A 189 52.66 -39.28 6.01
CA GLU A 189 51.58 -39.58 5.06
C GLU A 189 50.32 -38.72 5.25
N THR A 190 50.05 -38.24 6.47
CA THR A 190 48.84 -37.49 6.82
C THR A 190 49.12 -36.03 7.22
N LEU A 191 48.19 -35.14 6.90
CA LEU A 191 48.24 -33.71 7.24
C LEU A 191 48.35 -33.49 8.74
N GLN A 192 49.49 -32.97 9.20
CA GLN A 192 49.69 -32.58 10.60
C GLN A 192 49.16 -31.18 10.84
N LYS A 193 48.32 -31.03 11.88
CA LYS A 193 47.73 -29.76 12.35
C LYS A 193 47.10 -28.95 11.21
N THR A 194 45.92 -29.39 10.77
CA THR A 194 45.15 -28.73 9.70
C THR A 194 44.81 -27.27 10.05
N ILE A 195 44.78 -26.40 9.05
CA ILE A 195 44.62 -24.96 9.26
C ILE A 195 43.16 -24.62 9.60
N SER A 196 42.91 -24.17 10.83
CA SER A 196 41.59 -23.69 11.32
C SER A 196 41.46 -22.17 11.44
N SER A 197 42.54 -21.43 11.18
CA SER A 197 42.61 -19.98 11.33
C SER A 197 42.77 -19.27 9.98
N TYR A 198 42.11 -18.13 9.81
CA TYR A 198 42.18 -17.30 8.60
C TYR A 198 42.11 -15.81 8.95
N ASN A 199 42.96 -14.98 8.33
CA ASN A 199 43.11 -13.55 8.60
C ASN A 199 43.18 -13.18 10.10
N GLY A 200 43.92 -13.99 10.89
CA GLY A 200 44.11 -13.77 12.33
C GLY A 200 42.92 -14.17 13.22
N LYS A 201 41.85 -14.75 12.66
CA LYS A 201 40.71 -15.28 13.39
C LYS A 201 40.74 -16.80 13.40
N ASP A 202 40.56 -17.41 14.57
CA ASP A 202 40.38 -18.85 14.72
C ASP A 202 38.90 -19.24 14.52
N TYR A 203 38.67 -20.29 13.74
CA TYR A 203 37.36 -20.85 13.46
C TYR A 203 37.19 -22.27 14.04
N SER A 204 38.17 -22.81 14.79
CA SER A 204 38.18 -24.17 15.35
C SER A 204 36.90 -24.59 16.09
N ALA A 205 36.18 -23.63 16.68
CA ALA A 205 34.89 -23.82 17.35
C ALA A 205 33.75 -24.28 16.42
N VAL A 206 33.81 -23.94 15.13
CA VAL A 206 32.74 -24.18 14.13
C VAL A 206 33.24 -24.81 12.83
N TYR A 207 34.56 -24.95 12.68
CA TYR A 207 35.23 -25.50 11.52
C TYR A 207 36.12 -26.68 11.92
N ASP A 208 36.11 -27.70 11.07
CA ASP A 208 36.95 -28.87 11.10
C ASP A 208 37.25 -29.25 9.63
N TYR A 209 38.54 -29.39 9.30
CA TYR A 209 38.95 -29.58 7.91
C TYR A 209 38.43 -30.90 7.32
N ASP A 210 38.57 -32.01 8.05
CA ASP A 210 38.21 -33.34 7.56
C ASP A 210 36.69 -33.46 7.42
N TYR A 211 35.93 -32.96 8.40
CA TYR A 211 34.48 -32.84 8.29
C TYR A 211 34.07 -31.99 7.09
N TYR A 212 34.63 -30.79 6.93
CA TYR A 212 34.23 -29.87 5.87
C TYR A 212 34.61 -30.40 4.48
N LYS A 213 35.77 -31.05 4.32
CA LYS A 213 36.13 -31.76 3.08
C LYS A 213 35.16 -32.90 2.78
N LEU A 214 34.90 -33.77 3.76
CA LEU A 214 34.05 -34.96 3.60
C LEU A 214 32.63 -34.61 3.12
N HIS A 215 32.05 -33.53 3.65
CA HIS A 215 30.67 -33.12 3.37
C HIS A 215 30.52 -32.18 2.16
N ASN A 216 31.62 -31.75 1.51
CA ASN A 216 31.59 -30.79 0.41
C ASN A 216 32.40 -31.31 -0.80
N LYS A 217 31.81 -32.27 -1.53
CA LYS A 217 32.45 -32.97 -2.66
C LYS A 217 32.80 -32.07 -3.85
N ASP A 218 32.14 -30.92 -3.98
CA ASP A 218 32.50 -29.87 -4.92
C ASP A 218 33.86 -29.23 -4.56
N LEU A 219 34.09 -28.97 -3.27
CA LEU A 219 35.35 -28.44 -2.76
C LEU A 219 36.46 -29.49 -2.79
N GLU A 220 36.14 -30.76 -2.52
CA GLU A 220 37.09 -31.87 -2.69
C GLU A 220 37.64 -31.95 -4.13
N LYS A 221 36.75 -31.86 -5.12
CA LYS A 221 37.13 -31.83 -6.53
C LYS A 221 37.92 -30.58 -6.92
N ALA A 222 37.66 -29.43 -6.29
CA ALA A 222 38.28 -28.15 -6.63
C ALA A 222 39.64 -27.92 -5.94
N PHE A 223 39.81 -28.38 -4.70
CA PHE A 223 40.94 -28.03 -3.83
C PHE A 223 41.85 -29.21 -3.48
N GLY A 224 41.39 -30.46 -3.63
CA GLY A 224 42.12 -31.64 -3.19
C GLY A 224 42.44 -31.59 -1.69
N ASP A 225 43.72 -31.74 -1.33
CA ASP A 225 44.19 -31.74 0.07
C ASP A 225 44.75 -30.37 0.53
N ASN A 226 44.30 -29.27 -0.07
CA ASN A 226 44.79 -27.93 0.25
C ASN A 226 43.98 -27.29 1.40
N ASP A 227 44.28 -27.67 2.64
CA ASP A 227 43.62 -27.19 3.86
C ASP A 227 43.47 -25.65 3.94
N ALA A 228 44.47 -24.90 3.48
CA ALA A 228 44.44 -23.44 3.39
C ALA A 228 43.29 -22.90 2.48
N LEU A 229 42.92 -23.60 1.40
CA LEU A 229 41.80 -23.20 0.54
C LEU A 229 40.43 -23.48 1.17
N TYR A 230 40.29 -24.56 1.95
CA TYR A 230 39.01 -24.88 2.62
C TYR A 230 38.67 -23.87 3.71
N ILE A 231 39.64 -23.51 4.57
CA ILE A 231 39.39 -22.51 5.62
C ILE A 231 39.11 -21.13 5.02
N LYS A 232 39.84 -20.75 3.95
CA LYS A 232 39.54 -19.54 3.18
C LYS A 232 38.13 -19.57 2.62
N HIS A 233 37.75 -20.66 1.93
CA HIS A 233 36.41 -20.83 1.39
C HIS A 233 35.34 -20.74 2.46
N PHE A 234 35.51 -21.43 3.59
CA PHE A 234 34.57 -21.38 4.71
C PHE A 234 34.40 -19.96 5.26
N ALA A 235 35.52 -19.25 5.46
CA ALA A 235 35.54 -17.90 6.02
C ALA A 235 34.93 -16.82 5.10
N GLU A 236 35.17 -16.92 3.78
CA GLU A 236 34.70 -15.96 2.77
C GLU A 236 33.28 -16.30 2.27
N PHE A 237 32.97 -17.58 2.04
CA PHE A 237 31.76 -18.05 1.36
C PHE A 237 30.93 -19.03 2.19
N GLY A 238 31.54 -20.10 2.71
CA GLY A 238 30.83 -21.24 3.31
C GLY A 238 29.86 -20.89 4.45
N MET A 239 30.22 -19.92 5.31
CA MET A 239 29.33 -19.41 6.36
C MET A 239 28.06 -18.71 5.81
N ASN A 240 28.15 -18.03 4.66
CA ASN A 240 27.02 -17.40 3.98
C ASN A 240 26.20 -18.43 3.20
N GLU A 241 26.87 -19.42 2.62
CA GLU A 241 26.27 -20.57 1.90
C GLU A 241 25.60 -21.59 2.84
N GLN A 242 25.61 -21.34 4.16
CA GLN A 242 24.97 -22.17 5.19
C GLN A 242 25.57 -23.59 5.32
N ARG A 243 26.74 -23.84 4.71
CA ARG A 243 27.43 -25.14 4.77
C ARG A 243 27.89 -25.43 6.18
N GLN A 244 27.50 -26.57 6.74
CA GLN A 244 28.03 -27.07 8.02
C GLN A 244 29.52 -27.42 7.87
N ALA A 245 30.36 -26.97 8.80
CA ALA A 245 31.81 -27.20 8.76
C ALA A 245 32.38 -27.94 9.97
N LYS A 246 31.56 -28.33 10.94
CA LYS A 246 31.96 -29.17 12.07
C LYS A 246 30.77 -30.00 12.54
N GLU A 247 31.00 -31.27 12.85
CA GLU A 247 29.94 -32.18 13.32
C GLU A 247 29.21 -31.61 14.54
N SER A 248 29.95 -31.05 15.50
CA SER A 248 29.42 -30.49 16.75
C SER A 248 28.79 -29.09 16.62
N PHE A 249 28.68 -28.53 15.41
CA PHE A 249 28.05 -27.23 15.18
C PHE A 249 27.34 -27.17 13.82
N ASP A 250 26.02 -27.30 13.84
CA ASP A 250 25.11 -26.97 12.74
C ASP A 250 24.54 -25.56 12.94
N PRO A 251 24.81 -24.60 12.03
CA PRO A 251 24.32 -23.23 12.19
C PRO A 251 22.79 -23.14 12.09
N LYS A 252 22.11 -24.11 11.47
CA LYS A 252 20.64 -24.16 11.39
C LYS A 252 20.04 -24.61 12.72
N SER A 253 20.53 -25.69 13.32
CA SER A 253 20.17 -26.08 14.69
C SER A 253 20.38 -24.94 15.67
N TYR A 254 21.54 -24.29 15.61
CA TYR A 254 21.86 -23.15 16.47
C TYR A 254 20.91 -21.96 16.24
N ARG A 255 20.59 -21.62 15.00
CA ARG A 255 19.54 -20.63 14.67
C ARG A 255 18.17 -21.01 15.25
N TYR A 256 17.79 -22.28 15.13
CA TYR A 256 16.48 -22.78 15.55
C TYR A 256 16.33 -22.83 17.07
N ALA A 257 17.42 -23.04 17.81
CA ALA A 257 17.43 -23.04 19.26
C ALA A 257 17.24 -21.64 19.90
N TYR A 258 17.80 -20.59 19.28
CA TYR A 258 18.03 -19.30 19.95
C TYR A 258 17.20 -18.14 19.37
N PRO A 259 16.00 -17.83 19.93
CA PRO A 259 15.12 -16.77 19.42
C PRO A 259 15.70 -15.37 19.58
N ASP A 260 16.51 -15.13 20.61
CA ASP A 260 17.21 -13.87 20.83
C ASP A 260 18.17 -13.53 19.68
N LEU A 261 18.81 -14.55 19.09
CA LEU A 261 19.63 -14.39 17.89
C LEU A 261 18.76 -14.22 16.65
N ARG A 262 17.65 -14.96 16.52
CA ARG A 262 16.72 -14.79 15.37
C ARG A 262 16.14 -13.38 15.28
N ALA A 263 15.82 -12.75 16.41
CA ALA A 263 15.30 -11.39 16.47
C ALA A 263 16.25 -10.36 15.82
N HIS A 264 17.56 -10.60 15.84
CA HIS A 264 18.58 -9.68 15.34
C HIS A 264 19.18 -10.14 13.99
N PHE A 265 19.51 -11.43 13.87
CA PHE A 265 20.25 -11.98 12.72
C PHE A 265 19.32 -12.53 11.63
N ARG A 266 18.07 -12.87 11.95
CA ARG A 266 17.09 -13.48 11.04
C ARG A 266 17.69 -14.67 10.28
N ARG A 267 17.90 -14.55 8.96
CA ARG A 267 18.51 -15.57 8.07
C ARG A 267 19.98 -15.32 7.74
N ASN A 268 20.66 -14.41 8.43
CA ASN A 268 22.10 -14.18 8.22
C ASN A 268 22.92 -15.27 8.92
N TYR A 269 23.07 -16.43 8.27
CA TYR A 269 23.78 -17.61 8.80
C TYR A 269 25.21 -17.32 9.27
N LYS A 270 25.93 -16.39 8.60
CA LYS A 270 27.25 -15.94 9.03
C LYS A 270 27.25 -15.31 10.43
N MET A 271 26.23 -14.55 10.80
CA MET A 271 26.15 -13.96 12.15
C MET A 271 26.00 -15.02 13.25
N TYR A 272 25.39 -16.18 12.98
CA TYR A 272 25.29 -17.28 13.94
C TYR A 272 26.63 -17.96 14.17
N TYR A 273 27.41 -18.18 13.10
CA TYR A 273 28.80 -18.63 13.19
C TYR A 273 29.67 -17.64 13.99
N GLU A 274 29.62 -16.36 13.63
CA GLU A 274 30.40 -15.32 14.31
C GLU A 274 30.00 -15.15 15.78
N HIS A 275 28.70 -15.25 16.09
CA HIS A 275 28.20 -15.25 17.45
C HIS A 275 28.73 -16.44 18.25
N TYR A 276 28.71 -17.67 17.72
CA TYR A 276 29.17 -18.82 18.48
C TYR A 276 30.67 -18.76 18.79
N ILE A 277 31.50 -18.37 17.79
CA ILE A 277 32.94 -18.14 17.96
C ILE A 277 33.22 -17.08 19.03
N ASN A 278 32.53 -15.93 18.96
CA ASN A 278 32.84 -14.78 19.80
C ASN A 278 32.17 -14.81 21.19
N HIS A 279 31.00 -15.45 21.32
CA HIS A 279 30.12 -15.32 22.48
C HIS A 279 29.51 -16.66 22.93
N GLY A 280 28.99 -17.48 22.02
CA GLY A 280 28.17 -18.66 22.34
C GLY A 280 28.85 -19.67 23.29
N LEU A 281 30.16 -19.88 23.14
CA LEU A 281 30.95 -20.70 24.07
C LEU A 281 31.00 -20.12 25.50
N ARG A 282 31.15 -18.79 25.62
CA ARG A 282 31.20 -18.08 26.92
C ARG A 282 29.82 -17.99 27.58
N GLU A 283 28.78 -17.94 26.75
CA GLU A 283 27.37 -17.98 27.17
C GLU A 283 26.87 -19.41 27.48
N ASN A 284 27.73 -20.43 27.34
CA ASN A 284 27.39 -21.84 27.59
C ASN A 284 26.18 -22.32 26.77
N ARG A 285 26.05 -21.87 25.52
CA ARG A 285 25.00 -22.29 24.58
C ARG A 285 25.31 -23.68 24.02
N LYS A 286 24.53 -24.68 24.43
CA LYS A 286 24.76 -26.11 24.14
C LYS A 286 23.94 -26.68 22.97
N ASP A 287 22.86 -26.02 22.57
CA ASP A 287 22.03 -26.45 21.45
C ASP A 287 22.69 -26.04 20.13
N THR A 288 23.80 -26.70 19.79
CA THR A 288 24.57 -26.44 18.57
C THR A 288 24.27 -27.42 17.44
N THR A 289 23.56 -28.51 17.72
CA THR A 289 23.15 -29.56 16.77
C THR A 289 21.80 -30.16 17.16
N GLY A 290 21.18 -30.92 16.25
CA GLY A 290 19.99 -31.73 16.55
C GLY A 290 18.68 -30.96 16.75
N VAL A 291 18.63 -29.65 16.45
CA VAL A 291 17.41 -28.85 16.60
C VAL A 291 16.74 -28.66 15.23
N THR A 292 15.79 -29.54 14.94
CA THR A 292 15.12 -29.62 13.63
C THR A 292 13.93 -28.69 13.46
N GLU A 293 13.43 -28.07 14.54
CA GLU A 293 12.29 -27.14 14.54
C GLU A 293 12.57 -25.89 15.38
N LEU A 294 11.89 -24.78 15.06
CA LEU A 294 12.07 -23.49 15.72
C LEU A 294 11.57 -23.54 17.16
N ARG A 295 12.49 -23.46 18.13
CA ARG A 295 12.14 -23.37 19.55
C ARG A 295 11.74 -21.94 19.89
N ASN A 296 10.59 -21.79 20.56
CA ASN A 296 10.00 -20.51 20.98
C ASN A 296 9.98 -19.45 19.85
N PRO A 297 9.18 -19.62 18.79
CA PRO A 297 9.05 -18.62 17.73
C PRO A 297 8.70 -17.23 18.27
N LEU A 298 9.18 -16.19 17.59
CA LEU A 298 9.03 -14.81 18.04
C LEU A 298 7.56 -14.34 18.06
N THR A 299 7.15 -13.71 19.17
CA THR A 299 5.80 -13.12 19.35
C THR A 299 5.80 -11.62 19.66
N ARG A 300 6.97 -10.98 19.77
CA ARG A 300 7.08 -9.59 20.26
C ARG A 300 7.50 -8.59 19.18
N VAL A 301 6.78 -7.47 19.10
CA VAL A 301 7.10 -6.32 18.24
C VAL A 301 6.96 -5.05 19.06
N ASN A 302 7.95 -4.15 19.03
CA ASN A 302 7.93 -2.86 19.74
C ASN A 302 7.57 -2.99 21.24
N ASN A 303 8.09 -4.02 21.91
CA ASN A 303 7.80 -4.40 23.31
C ASN A 303 6.35 -4.84 23.62
N GLU A 304 5.49 -5.00 22.60
CA GLU A 304 4.14 -5.56 22.73
C GLU A 304 4.15 -7.05 22.36
N ASP A 305 3.41 -7.87 23.11
CA ASP A 305 3.39 -9.33 22.99
C ASP A 305 2.11 -9.80 22.28
N TYR A 306 2.28 -10.39 21.10
CA TYR A 306 1.20 -10.80 20.21
C TYR A 306 0.76 -12.26 20.40
N SER A 307 1.39 -13.02 21.32
CA SER A 307 1.10 -14.44 21.58
C SER A 307 -0.39 -14.78 21.77
N LYS A 308 -1.18 -13.86 22.34
CA LYS A 308 -2.64 -14.00 22.50
C LYS A 308 -3.43 -14.12 21.18
N VAL A 309 -2.86 -13.67 20.06
CA VAL A 309 -3.52 -13.62 18.73
C VAL A 309 -2.64 -14.13 17.58
N TYR A 310 -1.42 -14.58 17.89
CA TYR A 310 -0.40 -14.98 16.92
C TYR A 310 0.39 -16.18 17.45
N ASP A 311 0.37 -17.26 16.67
CA ASP A 311 1.29 -18.37 16.72
C ASP A 311 1.95 -18.51 15.34
N TYR A 312 3.27 -18.64 15.32
CA TYR A 312 4.02 -18.67 14.07
C TYR A 312 3.70 -19.90 13.20
N HIS A 313 3.59 -21.08 13.79
CA HIS A 313 3.34 -22.33 13.06
C HIS A 313 1.94 -22.30 12.46
N TYR A 314 0.93 -21.97 13.27
CA TYR A 314 -0.43 -21.76 12.81
C TYR A 314 -0.50 -20.72 11.69
N TYR A 315 0.21 -19.59 11.83
CA TYR A 315 0.17 -18.52 10.85
C TYR A 315 0.73 -18.93 9.49
N ILE A 316 1.87 -19.63 9.43
CA ILE A 316 2.43 -20.10 8.15
C ILE A 316 1.60 -21.27 7.57
N GLU A 317 1.04 -22.14 8.40
CA GLU A 317 0.25 -23.29 7.91
C GLU A 317 -1.07 -22.85 7.29
N ASN A 318 -1.75 -21.86 7.88
CA ASN A 318 -3.02 -21.34 7.40
C ASN A 318 -2.87 -20.26 6.31
N ASN A 319 -1.64 -19.81 6.00
CA ASN A 319 -1.37 -18.78 4.99
C ASN A 319 -0.22 -19.22 4.06
N PRO A 320 -0.52 -20.01 3.00
CA PRO A 320 0.50 -20.59 2.12
C PRO A 320 1.39 -19.56 1.41
N ASP A 321 0.88 -18.36 1.15
CA ASP A 321 1.64 -17.23 0.60
C ASP A 321 2.72 -16.72 1.58
N ILE A 322 2.39 -16.67 2.87
CA ILE A 322 3.33 -16.31 3.94
C ILE A 322 4.36 -17.42 4.11
N LYS A 323 3.96 -18.70 4.06
CA LYS A 323 4.88 -19.84 4.09
C LYS A 323 5.85 -19.84 2.91
N ALA A 324 5.37 -19.54 1.70
CA ALA A 324 6.20 -19.50 0.49
C ALA A 324 7.22 -18.35 0.53
N PHE A 325 6.86 -17.18 1.06
CA PHE A 325 7.74 -16.02 1.13
C PHE A 325 8.70 -16.07 2.33
N TYR A 326 8.18 -16.30 3.54
CA TYR A 326 8.96 -16.24 4.78
C TYR A 326 9.57 -17.56 5.18
N GLY A 327 9.01 -18.73 4.82
CA GLY A 327 9.53 -20.05 5.23
C GLY A 327 9.81 -20.09 6.73
N ASP A 328 11.05 -20.45 7.11
CA ASP A 328 11.58 -20.51 8.49
C ASP A 328 11.94 -19.14 9.16
N ASP A 329 11.52 -18.00 8.60
CA ASP A 329 11.77 -16.66 9.16
C ASP A 329 10.63 -16.18 10.07
N ASP A 330 10.63 -16.64 11.32
CA ASP A 330 9.65 -16.25 12.35
C ASP A 330 9.61 -14.73 12.60
N ALA A 331 10.77 -14.07 12.62
CA ALA A 331 10.86 -12.62 12.71
C ALA A 331 10.12 -11.90 11.56
N GLY A 332 10.32 -12.37 10.32
CA GLY A 332 9.66 -11.81 9.13
C GLY A 332 8.15 -12.08 9.09
N ALA A 333 7.73 -13.29 9.45
CA ALA A 333 6.31 -13.66 9.51
C ALA A 333 5.55 -12.87 10.60
N LEU A 334 6.15 -12.64 11.77
CA LEU A 334 5.59 -11.80 12.82
C LEU A 334 5.48 -10.33 12.38
N GLU A 335 6.53 -9.80 11.74
CA GLU A 335 6.54 -8.44 11.20
C GLU A 335 5.46 -8.25 10.12
N HIS A 336 5.23 -9.26 9.28
CA HIS A 336 4.14 -9.28 8.31
C HIS A 336 2.76 -9.24 9.00
N PHE A 337 2.54 -10.09 10.02
CA PHE A 337 1.29 -10.10 10.77
C PHE A 337 1.01 -8.72 11.42
N TYR A 338 2.04 -8.13 12.03
CA TYR A 338 1.97 -6.82 12.66
C TYR A 338 1.63 -5.69 11.65
N LYS A 339 2.29 -5.66 10.49
CA LYS A 339 2.11 -4.59 9.49
C LYS A 339 0.87 -4.77 8.62
N PHE A 340 0.53 -6.00 8.26
CA PHE A 340 -0.46 -6.31 7.23
C PHE A 340 -1.49 -7.34 7.69
N GLY A 341 -1.07 -8.47 8.27
CA GLY A 341 -1.94 -9.60 8.58
C GLY A 341 -3.16 -9.25 9.43
N MET A 342 -3.00 -8.41 10.46
CA MET A 342 -4.13 -7.91 11.27
C MET A 342 -5.15 -7.09 10.47
N ARG A 343 -4.72 -6.31 9.46
CA ARG A 343 -5.61 -5.52 8.60
C ARG A 343 -6.27 -6.38 7.53
N GLU A 344 -5.55 -7.38 7.05
CA GLU A 344 -6.03 -8.41 6.12
C GLU A 344 -6.96 -9.45 6.78
N GLN A 345 -7.24 -9.32 8.08
CA GLN A 345 -8.11 -10.24 8.84
C GLN A 345 -7.57 -11.67 8.91
N ARG A 346 -6.24 -11.84 8.78
CA ARG A 346 -5.59 -13.15 8.71
C ARG A 346 -5.68 -13.85 10.06
N LYS A 347 -6.22 -15.07 10.07
CA LYS A 347 -6.22 -15.90 11.27
C LYS A 347 -4.77 -16.36 11.54
N ALA A 348 -4.26 -16.08 12.73
CA ALA A 348 -2.86 -16.26 13.08
C ALA A 348 -2.63 -17.10 14.35
N ASN A 349 -3.67 -17.46 15.09
CA ASN A 349 -3.66 -18.62 15.98
C ASN A 349 -5.02 -19.32 15.89
N ASP A 350 -5.16 -20.50 16.51
CA ASP A 350 -6.38 -21.29 16.53
C ASP A 350 -7.49 -20.66 17.40
N THR A 351 -7.10 -20.06 18.52
CA THR A 351 -7.94 -19.54 19.61
C THR A 351 -8.54 -18.14 19.39
N PHE A 352 -8.06 -17.34 18.44
CA PHE A 352 -8.59 -16.01 18.14
C PHE A 352 -9.06 -15.86 16.69
N ASP A 353 -10.34 -15.56 16.51
CA ASP A 353 -10.95 -15.18 15.24
C ASP A 353 -11.45 -13.73 15.32
N VAL A 354 -10.79 -12.82 14.61
CA VAL A 354 -11.12 -11.39 14.63
C VAL A 354 -12.52 -11.09 14.08
N ARG A 355 -13.06 -11.92 13.17
CA ARG A 355 -14.42 -11.75 12.64
C ARG A 355 -15.46 -12.13 13.68
N SER A 356 -15.26 -13.27 14.36
CA SER A 356 -16.09 -13.66 15.51
C SER A 356 -16.07 -12.58 16.59
N TYR A 357 -14.87 -12.11 16.95
CA TYR A 357 -14.68 -11.07 17.95
C TYR A 357 -15.36 -9.74 17.55
N ARG A 358 -15.26 -9.34 16.26
CA ARG A 358 -15.98 -8.19 15.72
C ARG A 358 -17.50 -8.38 15.74
N TYR A 359 -17.99 -9.57 15.40
CA TYR A 359 -19.42 -9.86 15.33
C TYR A 359 -20.08 -9.89 16.70
N GLU A 360 -19.40 -10.36 17.74
CA GLU A 360 -19.97 -10.40 19.08
C GLU A 360 -20.05 -8.99 19.72
N TYR A 361 -19.00 -8.18 19.58
CA TYR A 361 -18.85 -6.98 20.39
C TYR A 361 -19.27 -5.69 19.69
N MET A 362 -20.55 -5.32 19.88
CA MET A 362 -21.17 -4.11 19.33
C MET A 362 -20.49 -2.81 19.78
N ASP A 363 -19.95 -2.76 21.00
CA ASP A 363 -19.15 -1.64 21.52
C ASP A 363 -17.87 -1.43 20.70
N LEU A 364 -17.19 -2.53 20.34
CA LEU A 364 -15.98 -2.47 19.53
C LEU A 364 -16.29 -2.12 18.07
N ARG A 365 -17.43 -2.57 17.52
CA ARG A 365 -17.90 -2.11 16.19
C ARG A 365 -18.17 -0.61 16.16
N GLY A 366 -18.80 -0.06 17.20
CA GLY A 366 -19.02 1.38 17.34
C GLY A 366 -17.75 2.20 17.52
N ALA A 367 -16.70 1.62 18.14
CA ALA A 367 -15.42 2.29 18.38
C ALA A 367 -14.42 2.19 17.22
N PHE A 368 -14.34 1.03 16.57
CA PHE A 368 -13.28 0.69 15.61
C PHE A 368 -13.77 0.53 14.17
N PHE A 369 -15.08 0.43 13.93
CA PHE A 369 -15.68 0.26 12.59
C PHE A 369 -15.04 -0.92 11.83
N SER A 370 -14.33 -0.61 10.74
CA SER A 370 -13.62 -1.57 9.89
C SER A 370 -12.09 -1.57 10.09
N ASP A 371 -11.52 -0.91 11.12
CA ASP A 371 -10.10 -1.07 11.50
C ASP A 371 -9.90 -2.39 12.27
N TYR A 372 -9.82 -3.49 11.52
CA TYR A 372 -9.61 -4.83 12.07
C TYR A 372 -8.38 -4.92 13.00
N ALA A 373 -7.34 -4.12 12.78
CA ALA A 373 -6.13 -4.16 13.61
C ALA A 373 -6.36 -3.58 15.02
N GLN A 374 -7.39 -2.74 15.22
CA GLN A 374 -7.80 -2.30 16.56
C GLN A 374 -8.43 -3.43 17.38
N TYR A 375 -9.15 -4.37 16.75
CA TYR A 375 -9.77 -5.50 17.45
C TYR A 375 -8.72 -6.46 18.02
N TYR A 376 -7.68 -6.79 17.24
CA TYR A 376 -6.52 -7.54 17.72
C TYR A 376 -5.84 -6.83 18.91
N ARG A 377 -5.52 -5.53 18.77
CA ARG A 377 -4.90 -4.73 19.84
C ARG A 377 -5.79 -4.63 21.09
N HIS A 378 -7.10 -4.52 20.93
CA HIS A 378 -8.05 -4.52 22.04
C HIS A 378 -8.02 -5.84 22.80
N TYR A 379 -8.04 -6.98 22.10
CA TYR A 379 -7.99 -8.28 22.77
C TYR A 379 -6.66 -8.50 23.52
N ILE A 380 -5.53 -8.12 22.91
CA ILE A 380 -4.20 -8.18 23.54
C ILE A 380 -4.18 -7.41 24.88
N LYS A 381 -4.67 -6.17 24.87
CA LYS A 381 -4.57 -5.22 26.00
C LYS A 381 -5.66 -5.37 27.06
N HIS A 382 -6.89 -5.65 26.64
CA HIS A 382 -8.09 -5.56 27.48
C HIS A 382 -8.98 -6.81 27.37
N GLY A 383 -9.37 -7.20 26.16
CA GLY A 383 -10.37 -8.25 25.94
C GLY A 383 -10.07 -9.59 26.61
N ALA A 384 -8.81 -10.01 26.65
CA ALA A 384 -8.40 -11.23 27.35
C ALA A 384 -8.53 -11.13 28.88
N ALA A 385 -8.36 -9.94 29.46
CA ALA A 385 -8.55 -9.70 30.89
C ALA A 385 -10.03 -9.49 31.26
N GLU A 386 -10.83 -8.99 30.31
CA GLU A 386 -12.30 -8.89 30.42
C GLU A 386 -13.01 -10.24 30.25
N GLY A 387 -12.30 -11.31 29.88
CA GLY A 387 -12.88 -12.64 29.65
C GLY A 387 -13.74 -12.72 28.38
N ARG A 388 -13.54 -11.81 27.41
CA ARG A 388 -14.29 -11.81 26.15
C ARG A 388 -14.01 -13.07 25.33
N HIS A 389 -15.06 -13.67 24.78
CA HIS A 389 -14.98 -14.78 23.85
C HIS A 389 -14.29 -14.35 22.55
N THR A 390 -13.71 -15.31 21.84
CA THR A 390 -12.79 -15.04 20.72
C THR A 390 -13.10 -15.79 19.44
N SER A 391 -14.06 -16.71 19.45
CA SER A 391 -14.41 -17.57 18.31
C SER A 391 -15.85 -18.12 18.45
N GLY A 392 -16.40 -18.65 17.36
CA GLY A 392 -17.71 -19.32 17.33
C GLY A 392 -18.90 -18.44 16.90
N VAL A 393 -18.77 -17.12 16.89
CA VAL A 393 -19.82 -16.19 16.44
C VAL A 393 -19.72 -15.95 14.93
N THR A 394 -20.79 -16.25 14.21
CA THR A 394 -20.83 -16.20 12.72
C THR A 394 -21.73 -15.10 12.16
N SER A 395 -22.42 -14.34 13.01
CA SER A 395 -23.31 -13.23 12.63
C SER A 395 -23.31 -12.12 13.69
N LEU A 396 -23.63 -10.89 13.27
CA LEU A 396 -23.63 -9.70 14.12
C LEU A 396 -24.57 -9.85 15.34
N GLN A 397 -24.01 -9.79 16.54
CA GLN A 397 -24.74 -9.77 17.80
C GLN A 397 -25.02 -8.32 18.20
N GLY A 398 -26.31 -7.98 18.28
CA GLY A 398 -26.77 -6.60 18.32
C GLY A 398 -26.53 -5.87 17.00
N ILE A 399 -27.39 -4.92 16.65
CA ILE A 399 -27.19 -4.03 15.49
C ILE A 399 -27.06 -2.61 16.02
N ILE A 400 -26.04 -1.88 15.55
CA ILE A 400 -25.88 -0.48 15.92
C ILE A 400 -27.01 0.35 15.28
N THR A 401 -28.00 0.72 16.09
CA THR A 401 -29.06 1.67 15.73
C THR A 401 -28.80 3.09 16.24
N LYS A 402 -27.71 3.30 16.99
CA LYS A 402 -27.38 4.55 17.68
C LYS A 402 -26.08 5.14 17.20
N ILE A 403 -26.07 6.42 16.84
CA ILE A 403 -24.86 7.19 16.53
C ILE A 403 -25.05 8.64 17.01
N ASN A 404 -23.99 9.23 17.59
CA ASN A 404 -24.00 10.58 18.17
C ASN A 404 -25.15 10.84 19.17
N GLY A 405 -25.54 9.82 19.94
CA GLY A 405 -26.63 9.89 20.92
C GLY A 405 -28.06 9.78 20.35
N ILE A 406 -28.23 9.76 19.02
CA ILE A 406 -29.53 9.62 18.35
C ILE A 406 -29.80 8.15 18.07
N ASP A 407 -31.01 7.67 18.40
CA ASP A 407 -31.48 6.32 18.09
C ASP A 407 -32.35 6.32 16.82
N TYR A 408 -31.83 5.70 15.77
CA TYR A 408 -32.46 5.64 14.45
C TYR A 408 -33.37 4.42 14.28
N SER A 409 -33.49 3.52 15.26
CA SER A 409 -34.27 2.27 15.17
C SER A 409 -35.70 2.43 14.61
N LYS A 410 -36.36 3.56 14.91
CA LYS A 410 -37.68 3.91 14.37
C LYS A 410 -37.73 4.06 12.84
N VAL A 411 -36.63 4.40 12.20
CA VAL A 411 -36.53 4.71 10.75
C VAL A 411 -35.43 3.92 10.02
N TYR A 412 -34.70 3.05 10.72
CA TYR A 412 -33.51 2.36 10.22
C TYR A 412 -33.44 0.91 10.72
N ASN A 413 -33.21 -0.03 9.80
CA ASN A 413 -32.81 -1.40 10.08
C ASN A 413 -31.64 -1.75 9.15
N PHE A 414 -30.50 -2.15 9.72
CA PHE A 414 -29.29 -2.48 8.96
C PHE A 414 -29.55 -3.45 7.80
N HIS A 415 -30.15 -4.61 8.10
CA HIS A 415 -30.35 -5.68 7.12
C HIS A 415 -31.30 -5.24 6.00
N GLU A 416 -32.38 -4.55 6.34
CA GLU A 416 -33.31 -4.02 5.33
C GLU A 416 -32.63 -2.96 4.47
N TYR A 417 -31.88 -2.04 5.09
CA TYR A 417 -31.20 -0.95 4.40
C TYR A 417 -30.16 -1.47 3.40
N ILE A 418 -29.26 -2.37 3.82
CA ILE A 418 -28.25 -2.91 2.90
C ILE A 418 -28.89 -3.80 1.82
N ASN A 419 -29.90 -4.61 2.16
CA ASN A 419 -30.52 -5.50 1.16
C ASN A 419 -31.36 -4.73 0.13
N ARG A 420 -31.94 -3.58 0.50
CA ARG A 420 -32.67 -2.68 -0.42
C ARG A 420 -31.76 -1.92 -1.39
N TYR A 421 -30.49 -1.73 -1.02
CA TYR A 421 -29.54 -0.90 -1.76
C TYR A 421 -28.27 -1.68 -2.14
N PRO A 422 -28.21 -2.29 -3.35
CA PRO A 422 -27.09 -3.14 -3.77
C PRO A 422 -25.72 -2.46 -3.79
N ASP A 423 -25.68 -1.13 -3.94
CA ASP A 423 -24.48 -0.31 -3.79
C ASP A 423 -23.96 -0.33 -2.35
N LEU A 424 -24.85 -0.23 -1.36
CA LEU A 424 -24.52 -0.27 0.06
C LEU A 424 -24.21 -1.70 0.52
N LYS A 425 -24.92 -2.72 0.00
CA LYS A 425 -24.61 -4.13 0.27
C LYS A 425 -23.18 -4.50 -0.11
N ARG A 426 -22.70 -4.02 -1.26
CA ARG A 426 -21.34 -4.23 -1.74
C ARG A 426 -20.29 -3.43 -0.96
N LEU A 427 -20.66 -2.24 -0.46
CA LEU A 427 -19.72 -1.35 0.24
C LEU A 427 -19.54 -1.72 1.71
N TYR A 428 -20.63 -2.02 2.41
CA TYR A 428 -20.62 -2.26 3.86
C TYR A 428 -20.64 -3.75 4.22
N ALA A 429 -21.34 -4.61 3.46
CA ALA A 429 -21.50 -6.04 3.77
C ALA A 429 -21.96 -6.33 5.22
N ASP A 430 -21.02 -6.54 6.14
CA ASP A 430 -21.19 -6.79 7.58
C ASP A 430 -20.86 -5.57 8.48
N ASP A 431 -20.64 -4.38 7.90
CA ASP A 431 -20.33 -3.15 8.61
C ASP A 431 -21.60 -2.35 8.99
N ASP A 432 -22.25 -2.79 10.07
CA ASP A 432 -23.40 -2.09 10.68
C ASP A 432 -23.06 -0.66 11.11
N ALA A 433 -21.90 -0.45 11.73
CA ALA A 433 -21.38 0.85 12.13
C ALA A 433 -21.19 1.80 10.92
N GLY A 434 -20.61 1.31 9.82
CA GLY A 434 -20.45 2.05 8.57
C GLY A 434 -21.79 2.37 7.89
N ALA A 435 -22.71 1.39 7.85
CA ALA A 435 -23.99 1.53 7.17
C ALA A 435 -24.95 2.50 7.87
N ILE A 436 -24.98 2.55 9.21
CA ILE A 436 -25.79 3.55 9.92
C ILE A 436 -25.20 4.96 9.78
N LYS A 437 -23.86 5.09 9.81
CA LYS A 437 -23.20 6.36 9.53
C LYS A 437 -23.57 6.89 8.14
N HIS A 438 -23.55 6.02 7.12
CA HIS A 438 -24.03 6.37 5.78
C HIS A 438 -25.49 6.83 5.78
N PHE A 439 -26.39 6.11 6.47
CA PHE A 439 -27.79 6.49 6.55
C PHE A 439 -27.97 7.89 7.18
N ALA A 440 -27.30 8.13 8.30
CA ALA A 440 -27.37 9.40 9.03
C ALA A 440 -26.78 10.58 8.26
N GLU A 441 -25.64 10.39 7.59
CA GLU A 441 -24.93 11.46 6.88
C GLU A 441 -25.50 11.70 5.47
N PHE A 442 -25.85 10.66 4.72
CA PHE A 442 -26.21 10.73 3.30
C PHE A 442 -27.60 10.15 3.01
N GLY A 443 -27.92 8.97 3.54
CA GLY A 443 -29.16 8.24 3.23
C GLY A 443 -30.44 9.06 3.44
N MET A 444 -30.52 9.82 4.53
CA MET A 444 -31.67 10.71 4.79
C MET A 444 -31.79 11.86 3.77
N ARG A 445 -30.67 12.40 3.25
CA ARG A 445 -30.67 13.45 2.21
C ARG A 445 -31.00 12.88 0.84
N GLU A 446 -30.54 11.66 0.58
CA GLU A 446 -30.84 10.87 -0.62
C GLU A 446 -32.25 10.25 -0.61
N GLN A 447 -33.05 10.50 0.44
CA GLN A 447 -34.43 10.01 0.58
C GLN A 447 -34.51 8.47 0.61
N ARG A 448 -33.44 7.81 1.09
CA ARG A 448 -33.37 6.35 1.15
C ARG A 448 -34.24 5.79 2.28
N LYS A 449 -34.96 4.71 2.00
CA LYS A 449 -35.83 4.00 2.94
C LYS A 449 -34.98 3.12 3.89
N GLY A 450 -34.79 3.59 5.12
CA GLY A 450 -33.94 2.95 6.14
C GLY A 450 -34.55 1.67 6.74
N ASN A 451 -35.86 1.61 6.87
CA ASN A 451 -36.64 0.41 7.22
C ASN A 451 -37.98 0.42 6.45
N ASP A 452 -38.72 -0.68 6.43
CA ASP A 452 -39.95 -0.78 5.66
C ASP A 452 -41.14 -0.03 6.27
N THR A 453 -41.06 0.33 7.56
CA THR A 453 -42.10 1.04 8.30
C THR A 453 -42.07 2.56 8.13
N PHE A 454 -41.00 3.17 7.59
CA PHE A 454 -40.91 4.62 7.39
C PHE A 454 -40.51 5.02 5.96
N ASP A 455 -41.41 5.71 5.25
CA ASP A 455 -41.15 6.36 3.97
C ASP A 455 -41.22 7.89 4.13
N VAL A 456 -40.06 8.54 4.00
CA VAL A 456 -39.94 10.00 4.18
C VAL A 456 -40.74 10.78 3.13
N ARG A 457 -40.95 10.25 1.92
CA ARG A 457 -41.75 10.92 0.88
C ARG A 457 -43.22 10.89 1.25
N SER A 458 -43.73 9.72 1.65
CA SER A 458 -45.09 9.58 2.17
C SER A 458 -45.33 10.51 3.36
N TYR A 459 -44.41 10.52 4.32
CA TYR A 459 -44.48 11.35 5.51
C TYR A 459 -44.50 12.85 5.17
N ARG A 460 -43.65 13.30 4.24
CA ARG A 460 -43.66 14.68 3.73
C ARG A 460 -44.95 15.02 2.97
N TYR A 461 -45.46 14.10 2.16
CA TYR A 461 -46.67 14.31 1.38
C TYR A 461 -47.92 14.45 2.23
N GLU A 462 -48.00 13.75 3.35
CA GLU A 462 -49.15 13.80 4.26
C GLU A 462 -49.16 15.10 5.08
N TYR A 463 -48.02 15.49 5.66
CA TYR A 463 -47.97 16.51 6.72
C TYR A 463 -47.63 17.92 6.23
N ARG A 464 -48.68 18.70 5.90
CA ARG A 464 -48.60 20.12 5.50
C ARG A 464 -47.91 21.01 6.54
N ASP A 465 -48.13 20.75 7.83
CA ASP A 465 -47.48 21.47 8.94
C ASP A 465 -45.96 21.34 8.89
N LEU A 466 -45.46 20.14 8.59
CA LEU A 466 -44.03 19.89 8.44
C LEU A 466 -43.48 20.48 7.13
N ARG A 467 -44.25 20.47 6.03
CA ARG A 467 -43.82 21.12 4.76
C ARG A 467 -43.62 22.62 4.89
N LEU A 468 -44.49 23.31 5.63
CA LEU A 468 -44.36 24.75 5.90
C LEU A 468 -43.02 25.12 6.58
N ILE A 469 -42.45 24.21 7.38
CA ILE A 469 -41.22 24.44 8.15
C ILE A 469 -40.00 23.85 7.41
N PHE A 470 -40.06 22.59 7.01
CA PHE A 470 -38.91 21.83 6.50
C PHE A 470 -38.77 21.85 4.98
N ARG A 471 -39.85 22.10 4.22
CA ARG A 471 -39.87 22.09 2.74
C ARG A 471 -39.23 20.82 2.16
N ASN A 472 -38.08 20.96 1.50
CA ASN A 472 -37.32 19.85 0.90
C ASN A 472 -36.14 19.37 1.77
N ASN A 473 -36.05 19.77 3.05
CA ASN A 473 -35.03 19.31 3.99
C ASN A 473 -35.40 17.94 4.58
N TYR A 474 -35.29 16.89 3.74
CA TYR A 474 -35.65 15.51 4.09
C TYR A 474 -35.11 15.01 5.45
N PRO A 475 -33.84 15.27 5.87
CA PRO A 475 -33.35 14.91 7.21
C PRO A 475 -34.21 15.38 8.39
N GLU A 476 -34.86 16.54 8.31
CA GLU A 476 -35.69 17.03 9.43
C GLU A 476 -36.99 16.24 9.59
N TYR A 477 -37.52 15.64 8.51
CA TYR A 477 -38.68 14.75 8.60
C TYR A 477 -38.34 13.44 9.32
N TYR A 478 -37.17 12.84 9.07
CA TYR A 478 -36.70 11.68 9.83
C TYR A 478 -36.52 12.03 11.31
N LYS A 479 -35.82 13.14 11.61
CA LYS A 479 -35.62 13.61 13.01
C LYS A 479 -36.95 13.90 13.71
N HIS A 480 -37.89 14.55 13.02
CA HIS A 480 -39.22 14.82 13.55
C HIS A 480 -39.94 13.52 13.91
N TYR A 481 -39.93 12.51 13.04
CA TYR A 481 -40.57 11.23 13.36
C TYR A 481 -39.88 10.49 14.52
N ILE A 482 -38.54 10.50 14.58
CA ILE A 482 -37.77 9.91 15.68
C ILE A 482 -38.15 10.56 17.02
N ASN A 483 -38.20 11.89 17.08
CA ASN A 483 -38.35 12.66 18.32
C ASN A 483 -39.82 12.85 18.74
N HIS A 484 -40.74 13.03 17.79
CA HIS A 484 -42.11 13.47 18.03
C HIS A 484 -43.15 12.64 17.27
N GLY A 485 -43.02 12.52 15.94
CA GLY A 485 -44.07 11.96 15.08
C GLY A 485 -44.52 10.54 15.43
N ALA A 486 -43.61 9.69 15.93
CA ALA A 486 -43.95 8.34 16.41
C ALA A 486 -44.80 8.36 17.70
N ALA A 487 -44.60 9.35 18.58
CA ALA A 487 -45.41 9.54 19.79
C ALA A 487 -46.76 10.24 19.49
N GLU A 488 -46.79 11.06 18.44
CA GLU A 488 -48.01 11.66 17.90
C GLU A 488 -48.90 10.68 17.11
N GLY A 489 -48.43 9.45 16.87
CA GLY A 489 -49.16 8.43 16.11
C GLY A 489 -49.28 8.74 14.61
N ARG A 490 -48.37 9.56 14.06
CA ARG A 490 -48.40 9.93 12.64
C ARG A 490 -48.16 8.72 11.73
N HIS A 491 -48.93 8.65 10.66
CA HIS A 491 -48.78 7.69 9.56
C HIS A 491 -47.46 7.90 8.83
N THR A 492 -46.86 6.83 8.31
CA THR A 492 -45.46 6.83 7.84
C THR A 492 -45.25 6.31 6.43
N SER A 493 -46.29 5.79 5.78
CA SER A 493 -46.21 5.14 4.47
C SER A 493 -47.59 5.10 3.79
N GLY A 494 -47.59 4.85 2.48
CA GLY A 494 -48.80 4.67 1.66
C GLY A 494 -49.29 5.93 0.92
N VAL A 495 -48.84 7.12 1.31
CA VAL A 495 -49.21 8.38 0.66
C VAL A 495 -48.30 8.64 -0.54
N THR A 496 -48.87 8.55 -1.74
CA THR A 496 -48.14 8.72 -3.02
C THR A 496 -48.42 10.07 -3.71
N THR A 497 -49.40 10.83 -3.23
CA THR A 497 -49.76 12.16 -3.72
C THR A 497 -49.80 13.17 -2.57
N LEU A 498 -49.48 14.43 -2.88
CA LEU A 498 -49.37 15.52 -1.91
C LEU A 498 -50.74 15.87 -1.28
N GLN A 499 -50.89 15.60 0.01
CA GLN A 499 -52.13 15.89 0.73
C GLN A 499 -52.16 17.35 1.17
N ASN A 500 -53.31 17.99 0.94
CA ASN A 500 -53.59 19.38 1.32
C ASN A 500 -52.45 20.36 0.94
N PRO A 501 -52.18 20.58 -0.37
CA PRO A 501 -51.15 21.54 -0.78
C PRO A 501 -51.38 22.94 -0.17
N VAL A 502 -50.31 23.70 0.04
CA VAL A 502 -50.44 25.06 0.59
C VAL A 502 -51.07 26.03 -0.41
N THR A 503 -51.89 26.95 0.11
CA THR A 503 -52.68 27.90 -0.70
C THR A 503 -52.68 29.34 -0.17
N VAL A 504 -52.18 29.60 1.04
CA VAL A 504 -52.16 30.94 1.66
C VAL A 504 -50.80 31.60 1.45
N TYR A 505 -50.79 32.77 0.82
CA TYR A 505 -49.58 33.58 0.58
C TYR A 505 -49.81 35.03 1.02
N GLY A 506 -48.87 35.61 1.78
CA GLY A 506 -49.01 36.97 2.30
C GLY A 506 -50.23 37.19 3.22
N GLY A 507 -50.78 36.13 3.80
CA GLY A 507 -52.04 36.17 4.56
C GLY A 507 -53.32 36.13 3.70
N ILE A 508 -53.18 36.04 2.37
CA ILE A 508 -54.30 35.95 1.43
C ILE A 508 -54.47 34.50 0.96
N GLU A 509 -55.70 34.01 1.00
CA GLU A 509 -56.08 32.68 0.50
C GLU A 509 -56.15 32.68 -1.03
N LEU A 510 -55.28 31.90 -1.69
CA LEU A 510 -55.17 31.81 -3.15
C LEU A 510 -55.89 30.60 -3.75
N ALA A 511 -56.41 29.66 -2.95
CA ALA A 511 -57.17 28.49 -3.44
C ALA A 511 -58.27 28.80 -4.48
N PRO A 512 -58.94 29.98 -4.48
CA PRO A 512 -59.87 30.33 -5.55
C PRO A 512 -59.24 30.40 -6.95
N ILE A 513 -57.97 30.83 -7.07
CA ILE A 513 -57.25 31.05 -8.34
C ILE A 513 -55.99 30.19 -8.53
N TYR A 514 -55.57 29.45 -7.50
CA TYR A 514 -54.38 28.59 -7.48
C TYR A 514 -54.76 27.16 -7.13
N ASP A 515 -54.24 26.20 -7.90
CA ASP A 515 -54.22 24.78 -7.61
C ASP A 515 -52.81 24.23 -7.89
N TYR A 516 -52.20 23.59 -6.89
CA TYR A 516 -50.82 23.09 -6.99
C TYR A 516 -50.63 22.09 -8.13
N TYR A 517 -51.60 21.18 -8.34
CA TYR A 517 -51.50 20.12 -9.33
C TYR A 517 -51.62 20.67 -10.75
N PHE A 518 -52.55 21.62 -10.96
CA PHE A 518 -52.62 22.39 -12.19
C PHE A 518 -51.34 23.20 -12.42
N TYR A 519 -50.88 23.97 -11.44
CA TYR A 519 -49.73 24.87 -11.62
C TYR A 519 -48.42 24.13 -11.90
N SER A 520 -48.16 23.02 -11.19
CA SER A 520 -46.99 22.16 -11.43
C SER A 520 -47.04 21.46 -12.79
N SER A 521 -48.19 20.92 -13.18
CA SER A 521 -48.33 20.24 -14.48
C SER A 521 -48.32 21.20 -15.68
N HIS A 522 -48.85 22.42 -15.51
CA HIS A 522 -48.94 23.43 -16.58
C HIS A 522 -47.63 24.21 -16.79
N TYR A 523 -46.74 24.26 -15.78
CA TYR A 523 -45.44 24.96 -15.85
C TYR A 523 -44.24 24.06 -15.51
N PRO A 524 -43.77 23.23 -16.47
CA PRO A 524 -42.61 22.35 -16.29
C PRO A 524 -41.27 23.08 -16.02
N ASP A 525 -41.18 24.38 -16.28
CA ASP A 525 -40.06 25.24 -15.88
C ASP A 525 -39.97 25.38 -14.36
N LEU A 526 -41.11 25.47 -13.67
CA LEU A 526 -41.18 25.61 -12.22
C LEU A 526 -40.90 24.28 -11.51
N VAL A 527 -41.42 23.17 -12.03
CA VAL A 527 -41.08 21.82 -11.51
C VAL A 527 -39.58 21.53 -11.66
N ARG A 528 -38.93 22.04 -12.71
CA ARG A 528 -37.47 21.93 -12.87
C ARG A 528 -36.68 22.79 -11.88
N ALA A 529 -37.24 23.93 -11.45
CA ALA A 529 -36.60 24.87 -10.54
C ALA A 529 -36.80 24.50 -9.06
N TYR A 530 -37.98 24.02 -8.69
CA TYR A 530 -38.42 23.84 -7.30
C TYR A 530 -38.80 22.39 -6.94
N GLY A 531 -38.91 21.50 -7.94
CA GLY A 531 -39.37 20.14 -7.75
C GLY A 531 -40.85 20.07 -7.37
N ASP A 532 -41.11 19.35 -6.28
CA ASP A 532 -42.42 19.06 -5.70
C ASP A 532 -42.67 19.87 -4.41
N ASP A 533 -42.05 21.03 -4.27
CA ASP A 533 -42.23 21.94 -3.12
C ASP A 533 -43.45 22.86 -3.35
N ASP A 534 -44.58 22.50 -2.72
CA ASP A 534 -45.82 23.27 -2.80
C ASP A 534 -45.69 24.68 -2.24
N VAL A 535 -44.82 24.88 -1.25
CA VAL A 535 -44.56 26.20 -0.67
C VAL A 535 -43.81 27.08 -1.66
N SER A 536 -42.75 26.58 -2.28
CA SER A 536 -41.99 27.33 -3.29
C SER A 536 -42.81 27.59 -4.57
N LEU A 537 -43.69 26.67 -4.99
CA LEU A 537 -44.59 26.90 -6.13
C LEU A 537 -45.67 27.95 -5.81
N LEU A 538 -46.22 27.96 -4.59
CA LEU A 538 -47.17 28.97 -4.15
C LEU A 538 -46.53 30.36 -4.06
N GLU A 539 -45.33 30.45 -3.48
CA GLU A 539 -44.55 31.68 -3.39
C GLU A 539 -44.20 32.25 -4.77
N HIS A 540 -43.84 31.38 -5.71
CA HIS A 540 -43.64 31.79 -7.10
C HIS A 540 -44.93 32.37 -7.69
N PHE A 541 -46.08 31.70 -7.52
CA PHE A 541 -47.35 32.18 -8.06
C PHE A 541 -47.79 33.52 -7.44
N GLY A 542 -47.90 33.59 -6.11
CA GLY A 542 -48.34 34.79 -5.40
C GLY A 542 -47.38 35.97 -5.57
N GLY A 543 -46.08 35.71 -5.71
CA GLY A 543 -45.06 36.73 -5.99
C GLY A 543 -45.06 37.20 -7.45
N ILE A 544 -44.62 36.37 -8.39
CA ILE A 544 -44.32 36.79 -9.77
C ILE A 544 -45.28 36.17 -10.80
N GLY A 545 -45.73 34.92 -10.60
CA GLY A 545 -46.61 34.23 -11.54
C GLY A 545 -47.92 34.97 -11.82
N ILE A 546 -48.53 35.57 -10.80
CA ILE A 546 -49.74 36.38 -10.93
C ILE A 546 -49.49 37.72 -11.66
N ILE A 547 -48.26 38.23 -11.60
CA ILE A 547 -47.83 39.44 -12.33
C ILE A 547 -47.65 39.11 -13.81
N GLU A 548 -46.98 37.99 -14.11
CA GLU A 548 -46.73 37.48 -15.46
C GLU A 548 -47.99 37.06 -16.23
N GLY A 549 -49.15 36.97 -15.56
CA GLY A 549 -50.38 36.49 -16.19
C GLY A 549 -50.48 34.97 -16.23
N ARG A 550 -49.69 34.23 -15.44
CA ARG A 550 -49.78 32.77 -15.37
C ARG A 550 -51.12 32.34 -14.78
N GLN A 551 -51.80 31.43 -15.47
CA GLN A 551 -53.02 30.77 -15.00
C GLN A 551 -52.61 29.65 -14.04
N ALA A 552 -53.09 29.67 -12.79
CA ALA A 552 -52.74 28.64 -11.80
C ALA A 552 -53.86 27.67 -11.46
N LYS A 553 -55.00 27.72 -12.17
CA LYS A 553 -56.14 26.82 -11.96
C LYS A 553 -56.90 26.62 -13.26
N ALA A 554 -57.43 25.41 -13.48
CA ALA A 554 -58.18 25.08 -14.70
C ALA A 554 -59.43 25.95 -14.88
N GLN A 555 -60.18 26.16 -13.79
CA GLN A 555 -61.29 27.11 -13.73
C GLN A 555 -60.74 28.50 -13.46
N PHE A 556 -60.54 29.29 -14.52
CA PHE A 556 -59.95 30.62 -14.45
C PHE A 556 -61.02 31.71 -14.47
N ASP A 557 -61.14 32.45 -13.37
CA ASP A 557 -61.94 33.68 -13.28
C ASP A 557 -61.00 34.89 -13.39
N GLN A 558 -61.13 35.63 -14.49
CA GLN A 558 -60.29 36.79 -14.80
C GLN A 558 -60.52 37.97 -13.85
N ASN A 559 -61.74 38.15 -13.33
CA ASN A 559 -62.07 39.24 -12.42
C ASN A 559 -61.51 38.97 -11.03
N LEU A 560 -61.70 37.76 -10.52
CA LEU A 560 -61.13 37.31 -9.26
C LEU A 560 -59.60 37.29 -9.30
N TYR A 561 -59.01 36.88 -10.43
CA TYR A 561 -57.56 36.96 -10.64
C TYR A 561 -57.04 38.40 -10.55
N ASN A 562 -57.72 39.36 -11.21
CA ASN A 562 -57.34 40.77 -11.19
C ASN A 562 -57.50 41.39 -9.80
N ASP A 563 -58.57 41.07 -9.06
CA ASP A 563 -58.78 41.53 -7.69
C ASP A 563 -57.72 40.96 -6.72
N VAL A 564 -57.41 39.67 -6.78
CA VAL A 564 -56.35 39.07 -5.95
C VAL A 564 -54.97 39.63 -6.33
N LYS A 565 -54.72 39.88 -7.63
CA LYS A 565 -53.51 40.53 -8.12
C LYS A 565 -53.37 41.93 -7.56
N GLU A 566 -54.42 42.73 -7.57
CA GLU A 566 -54.44 44.09 -7.01
C GLU A 566 -54.26 44.07 -5.48
N ARG A 567 -54.84 43.10 -4.77
CA ARG A 567 -54.63 42.93 -3.33
C ARG A 567 -53.20 42.51 -2.95
N LEU A 568 -52.53 41.73 -3.79
CA LEU A 568 -51.13 41.32 -3.59
C LEU A 568 -50.13 42.38 -4.08
N HIS A 569 -50.44 43.05 -5.20
CA HIS A 569 -49.57 43.95 -5.95
C HIS A 569 -50.36 45.20 -6.40
N PRO A 570 -50.74 46.08 -5.47
CA PRO A 570 -51.62 47.22 -5.76
C PRO A 570 -51.02 48.17 -6.79
N THR A 571 -51.85 48.63 -7.73
CA THR A 571 -51.43 49.62 -8.72
C THR A 571 -51.28 51.01 -8.05
N PRO A 572 -50.15 51.72 -8.29
CA PRO A 572 -49.90 52.98 -7.60
C PRO A 572 -50.64 54.14 -8.28
N PRO A 573 -51.02 55.18 -7.53
CA PRO A 573 -51.54 56.42 -8.11
C PRO A 573 -50.47 57.14 -8.97
N PRO A 574 -50.86 57.99 -9.93
CA PRO A 574 -49.93 58.73 -10.78
C PRO A 574 -48.94 59.58 -9.97
N ILE A 575 -47.67 59.55 -10.37
CA ILE A 575 -46.61 60.35 -9.72
C ILE A 575 -46.70 61.79 -10.23
N VAL A 576 -46.74 62.76 -9.30
CA VAL A 576 -46.60 64.19 -9.61
C VAL A 576 -45.15 64.60 -9.35
N GLY A 577 -44.47 65.13 -10.37
CA GLY A 577 -43.04 65.42 -10.31
C GLY A 577 -42.71 66.58 -9.37
N THR A 578 -42.07 66.26 -8.23
CA THR A 578 -41.21 67.12 -7.36
C THR A 578 -40.94 66.45 -6.01
N ASP A 579 -41.67 65.39 -5.64
CA ASP A 579 -41.49 64.68 -4.37
C ASP A 579 -40.06 64.17 -4.12
N ALA A 580 -39.62 64.23 -2.85
CA ALA A 580 -38.45 63.49 -2.40
C ALA A 580 -38.68 61.98 -2.61
N MET A 581 -37.66 61.23 -3.03
CA MET A 581 -37.81 59.81 -3.38
C MET A 581 -38.37 58.98 -2.21
N ILE A 582 -38.04 59.33 -0.96
CA ILE A 582 -38.63 58.74 0.25
C ILE A 582 -40.16 58.94 0.34
N ASN A 583 -40.69 60.09 -0.08
CA ASN A 583 -42.14 60.37 -0.09
C ASN A 583 -42.85 59.57 -1.20
N ILE A 584 -42.16 59.37 -2.33
CA ILE A 584 -42.62 58.49 -3.41
C ILE A 584 -42.65 57.06 -2.88
N ALA A 585 -41.57 56.59 -2.21
CA ALA A 585 -41.44 55.25 -1.66
C ALA A 585 -42.60 54.88 -0.70
N GLN A 586 -43.05 55.80 0.15
CA GLN A 586 -44.18 55.55 1.08
C GLN A 586 -45.45 55.05 0.40
N ARG A 587 -45.66 55.34 -0.89
CA ARG A 587 -46.87 54.97 -1.65
C ARG A 587 -46.88 53.50 -2.09
N TYR A 588 -45.74 52.83 -2.14
CA TYR A 588 -45.59 51.48 -2.71
C TYR A 588 -45.49 50.42 -1.62
N SER A 589 -46.13 49.27 -1.83
CA SER A 589 -45.86 48.05 -1.07
C SER A 589 -44.68 47.29 -1.68
N SER A 590 -44.17 46.31 -0.96
CA SER A 590 -43.36 45.26 -1.56
C SER A 590 -43.61 43.91 -0.90
N PRO A 591 -43.55 42.79 -1.65
CA PRO A 591 -43.54 41.44 -1.08
C PRO A 591 -42.31 41.13 -0.21
N SER A 592 -41.28 41.98 -0.23
CA SER A 592 -40.07 41.83 0.56
C SER A 592 -39.93 42.96 1.59
N PRO A 593 -39.05 42.83 2.61
CA PRO A 593 -38.76 43.90 3.56
C PRO A 593 -37.95 45.06 2.96
N TYR A 594 -37.80 45.11 1.63
CA TYR A 594 -37.09 46.13 0.88
C TYR A 594 -37.93 46.71 -0.27
N LEU A 595 -37.57 47.90 -0.72
CA LEU A 595 -38.14 48.56 -1.90
C LEU A 595 -37.03 49.33 -2.64
N ILE A 596 -37.04 49.30 -3.97
CA ILE A 596 -36.08 50.05 -4.81
C ILE A 596 -36.82 51.08 -5.66
N LEU A 597 -36.36 52.33 -5.64
CA LEU A 597 -36.80 53.37 -6.57
C LEU A 597 -35.64 53.77 -7.50
N VAL A 598 -35.96 54.05 -8.76
CA VAL A 598 -35.05 54.57 -9.79
C VAL A 598 -35.64 55.84 -10.38
N ASP A 599 -34.93 56.94 -10.20
CA ASP A 599 -35.27 58.27 -10.69
C ASP A 599 -34.40 58.62 -11.90
N ARG A 600 -35.02 58.67 -13.06
CA ARG A 600 -34.34 58.87 -14.36
C ARG A 600 -34.05 60.32 -14.70
N SER A 601 -34.72 61.30 -14.09
CA SER A 601 -34.38 62.72 -14.30
C SER A 601 -33.20 63.16 -13.44
N ARG A 602 -33.01 62.52 -12.28
CA ARG A 602 -31.88 62.77 -11.37
C ARG A 602 -30.80 61.69 -11.40
N HIS A 603 -30.95 60.67 -12.25
CA HIS A 603 -30.02 59.55 -12.44
C HIS A 603 -29.62 58.86 -11.12
N LYS A 604 -30.62 58.51 -10.31
CA LYS A 604 -30.46 58.08 -8.92
C LYS A 604 -31.26 56.82 -8.59
N VAL A 605 -30.70 55.99 -7.71
CA VAL A 605 -31.36 54.83 -7.11
C VAL A 605 -31.41 55.03 -5.59
N GLY A 606 -32.59 54.81 -5.02
CA GLY A 606 -32.81 54.73 -3.57
C GLY A 606 -33.23 53.33 -3.17
N ILE A 607 -32.65 52.85 -2.08
CA ILE A 607 -32.97 51.59 -1.43
C ILE A 607 -33.65 51.91 -0.10
N PHE A 608 -34.78 51.25 0.15
CA PHE A 608 -35.57 51.43 1.36
C PHE A 608 -35.82 50.09 2.05
N SER A 609 -36.04 50.09 3.36
CA SER A 609 -36.44 48.92 4.15
C SER A 609 -37.60 49.23 5.10
N GLY A 610 -38.38 48.21 5.46
CA GLY A 610 -39.62 48.36 6.22
C GLY A 610 -40.85 47.87 5.46
N SER A 611 -41.89 48.69 5.40
CA SER A 611 -43.16 48.39 4.73
C SER A 611 -43.86 49.65 4.23
N GLN A 612 -44.93 49.49 3.43
CA GLN A 612 -45.72 50.60 2.87
C GLN A 612 -46.13 51.62 3.95
N GLY A 613 -45.96 52.91 3.64
CA GLY A 613 -46.20 54.02 4.58
C GLY A 613 -45.22 54.14 5.76
N ARG A 614 -44.24 53.23 5.88
CA ARG A 614 -43.18 53.25 6.93
C ARG A 614 -41.82 52.80 6.39
N TRP A 615 -41.51 53.16 5.14
CA TRP A 615 -40.19 52.89 4.55
C TRP A 615 -39.14 53.80 5.18
N GLY A 616 -38.03 53.22 5.65
CA GLY A 616 -36.81 53.93 6.02
C GLY A 616 -35.77 53.86 4.91
N GLU A 617 -34.99 54.92 4.72
CA GLU A 617 -33.89 54.93 3.75
C GLU A 617 -32.73 54.05 4.23
N VAL A 618 -32.24 53.17 3.34
CA VAL A 618 -31.08 52.30 3.57
C VAL A 618 -29.86 52.85 2.86
N ASP A 619 -30.02 53.29 1.61
CA ASP A 619 -28.91 53.72 0.75
C ASP A 619 -29.43 54.57 -0.42
N TYR A 620 -28.60 55.48 -0.91
CA TYR A 620 -28.97 56.43 -1.95
C TYR A 620 -27.77 56.79 -2.83
N PHE A 621 -27.81 56.48 -4.12
CA PHE A 621 -26.62 56.58 -5.00
C PHE A 621 -26.95 56.90 -6.46
N LEU A 622 -25.93 57.37 -7.19
CA LEU A 622 -26.02 57.64 -8.63
C LEU A 622 -26.08 56.34 -9.45
N CYS A 623 -26.81 56.36 -10.55
CA CYS A 623 -26.85 55.29 -11.54
C CYS A 623 -26.57 55.79 -12.96
N GLY A 624 -26.19 54.88 -13.86
CA GLY A 624 -26.16 55.11 -15.30
C GLY A 624 -27.36 54.40 -15.95
N ASP A 625 -28.49 55.07 -16.02
CA ASP A 625 -29.72 54.56 -16.65
C ASP A 625 -29.68 54.67 -18.19
N GLY A 626 -30.78 54.34 -18.86
CA GLY A 626 -30.89 54.32 -20.32
C GLY A 626 -30.95 55.72 -20.94
N LYS A 627 -30.06 55.98 -21.89
CA LYS A 627 -30.05 57.20 -22.72
C LYS A 627 -31.40 57.38 -23.44
N ALA A 628 -31.77 58.61 -23.80
CA ALA A 628 -33.06 58.92 -24.44
C ALA A 628 -33.45 58.06 -25.66
N SER A 629 -32.49 57.60 -26.47
CA SER A 629 -32.76 56.72 -27.62
C SER A 629 -32.93 55.23 -27.29
N THR A 630 -32.62 54.82 -26.06
CA THR A 630 -32.86 53.47 -25.50
C THR A 630 -33.12 53.59 -24.00
N PRO A 631 -34.27 54.17 -23.61
CA PRO A 631 -34.53 54.56 -22.22
C PRO A 631 -34.69 53.35 -21.29
N THR A 632 -34.41 53.54 -20.00
CA THR A 632 -34.84 52.57 -18.98
C THR A 632 -36.36 52.61 -18.88
N VAL A 633 -36.99 51.44 -18.96
CA VAL A 633 -38.46 51.30 -18.87
C VAL A 633 -38.99 51.90 -17.56
N GLU A 634 -40.02 52.73 -17.65
CA GLU A 634 -40.72 53.30 -16.49
C GLU A 634 -41.93 52.43 -16.10
N GLY A 635 -42.31 52.46 -14.82
CA GLY A 635 -43.41 51.68 -14.27
C GLY A 635 -43.07 50.96 -12.97
N LEU A 636 -43.95 50.04 -12.58
CA LEU A 636 -43.83 49.16 -11.42
C LEU A 636 -43.35 47.77 -11.86
N PHE A 637 -42.27 47.29 -11.26
CA PHE A 637 -41.63 46.01 -11.58
C PHE A 637 -41.23 45.26 -10.31
N HIS A 638 -40.73 44.03 -10.46
CA HIS A 638 -40.27 43.21 -9.36
C HIS A 638 -38.98 42.49 -9.75
N ILE A 639 -38.08 42.22 -8.80
CA ILE A 639 -36.84 41.49 -9.06
C ILE A 639 -37.17 40.06 -9.50
N VAL A 640 -36.91 39.75 -10.78
CA VAL A 640 -37.32 38.47 -11.40
C VAL A 640 -36.31 37.37 -11.16
N ASN A 641 -35.02 37.65 -11.40
CA ASN A 641 -33.94 36.69 -11.18
C ASN A 641 -32.58 37.39 -11.07
N LYS A 642 -31.56 36.62 -10.73
CA LYS A 642 -30.19 37.08 -10.49
C LYS A 642 -29.17 36.21 -11.21
N LYS A 643 -28.09 36.82 -11.72
CA LYS A 643 -26.93 36.14 -12.31
C LYS A 643 -25.62 36.80 -11.86
N PRO A 644 -24.56 36.02 -11.53
CA PRO A 644 -23.27 36.59 -11.09
C PRO A 644 -22.66 37.57 -12.11
N TYR A 645 -22.84 37.32 -13.40
CA TYR A 645 -22.51 38.24 -14.48
C TYR A 645 -23.29 37.91 -15.76
N PHE A 646 -23.21 38.80 -16.76
CA PHE A 646 -23.47 38.51 -18.17
C PHE A 646 -22.55 39.35 -19.06
N ASP A 647 -22.41 38.95 -20.32
CA ASP A 647 -21.58 39.66 -21.30
C ASP A 647 -22.46 40.49 -22.25
N SER A 648 -22.01 41.70 -22.56
CA SER A 648 -22.70 42.66 -23.43
C SER A 648 -21.71 43.25 -24.43
N GLY A 649 -21.78 42.80 -25.68
CA GLY A 649 -20.74 43.07 -26.68
C GLY A 649 -19.38 42.57 -26.20
N SER A 650 -18.39 43.47 -26.15
CA SER A 650 -17.03 43.19 -25.64
C SER A 650 -16.83 43.58 -24.17
N ALA A 651 -17.91 43.77 -23.40
CA ALA A 651 -17.87 44.10 -21.97
C ALA A 651 -18.53 43.00 -21.12
N ARG A 652 -18.19 42.96 -19.83
CA ARG A 652 -18.83 42.14 -18.79
C ARG A 652 -19.55 43.02 -17.79
N CYS A 653 -20.76 42.61 -17.43
CA CYS A 653 -21.63 43.25 -16.46
C CYS A 653 -21.77 42.31 -15.25
N TRP A 654 -21.30 42.74 -14.08
CA TRP A 654 -21.30 41.92 -12.85
C TRP A 654 -22.56 42.17 -12.01
N TYR A 655 -22.92 41.19 -11.18
CA TYR A 655 -24.00 41.26 -10.19
C TYR A 655 -25.35 41.66 -10.80
N ALA A 656 -25.72 40.95 -11.86
CA ALA A 656 -26.92 41.24 -12.63
C ALA A 656 -28.18 40.82 -11.89
N THR A 657 -29.04 41.78 -11.59
CA THR A 657 -30.33 41.60 -10.94
C THR A 657 -31.42 42.09 -11.88
N ARG A 658 -32.24 41.18 -12.42
CA ARG A 658 -33.22 41.46 -13.47
C ARG A 658 -34.48 42.12 -12.92
N ILE A 659 -34.89 43.22 -13.56
CA ILE A 659 -36.09 44.01 -13.24
C ILE A 659 -37.27 43.56 -14.10
N TYR A 660 -37.07 43.51 -15.42
CA TYR A 660 -38.11 43.13 -16.39
C TYR A 660 -37.47 42.81 -17.73
N LYS A 661 -37.84 41.72 -18.41
CA LYS A 661 -37.28 41.32 -19.73
C LYS A 661 -35.75 41.48 -19.82
N GLY A 662 -35.26 42.44 -20.62
CA GLY A 662 -33.85 42.79 -20.83
C GLY A 662 -33.34 43.97 -19.99
N TYR A 663 -34.14 44.46 -19.05
CA TYR A 663 -33.81 45.54 -18.11
C TYR A 663 -33.30 44.93 -16.79
N LEU A 664 -32.07 45.28 -16.40
CA LEU A 664 -31.40 44.78 -15.20
C LEU A 664 -30.71 45.92 -14.46
N PHE A 665 -30.62 45.81 -13.13
CA PHE A 665 -29.51 46.40 -12.37
C PHE A 665 -28.26 45.57 -12.62
N HIS A 666 -27.12 46.21 -12.88
CA HIS A 666 -25.82 45.55 -12.94
C HIS A 666 -24.69 46.56 -12.71
N SER A 667 -23.45 46.09 -12.53
CA SER A 667 -22.28 46.97 -12.41
C SER A 667 -22.10 47.89 -13.63
N VAL A 668 -21.31 48.95 -13.49
CA VAL A 668 -20.62 49.60 -14.61
C VAL A 668 -19.89 48.57 -15.50
N LEU A 669 -19.55 48.94 -16.74
CA LEU A 669 -19.02 47.98 -17.71
C LEU A 669 -17.56 47.64 -17.39
N TYR A 670 -17.23 46.35 -17.31
CA TYR A 670 -15.86 45.84 -17.15
C TYR A 670 -15.34 45.13 -18.40
N THR A 671 -14.04 44.84 -18.45
CA THR A 671 -13.46 43.89 -19.41
C THR A 671 -13.93 42.46 -19.13
N GLN A 672 -13.98 41.62 -20.17
CA GLN A 672 -14.40 40.22 -20.08
C GLN A 672 -13.29 39.35 -19.49
N THR A 673 -13.09 39.47 -18.18
CA THR A 673 -12.11 38.71 -17.40
C THR A 673 -12.81 37.91 -16.28
N SER A 674 -12.05 37.08 -15.57
CA SER A 674 -12.56 36.26 -14.44
C SER A 674 -12.83 37.07 -13.16
N SER A 675 -12.43 38.34 -13.11
CA SER A 675 -12.60 39.23 -11.95
C SER A 675 -12.83 40.68 -12.39
N PRO A 676 -13.63 41.49 -11.66
CA PRO A 676 -13.97 42.85 -12.05
C PRO A 676 -12.83 43.86 -11.79
N THR A 677 -11.73 43.75 -12.55
CA THR A 677 -10.50 44.52 -12.30
C THR A 677 -10.33 45.76 -13.18
N HIS A 678 -10.86 45.75 -14.41
CA HIS A 678 -10.67 46.84 -15.37
C HIS A 678 -12.00 47.37 -15.89
N ILE A 679 -12.31 48.63 -15.58
CA ILE A 679 -13.53 49.32 -16.02
C ILE A 679 -13.37 49.79 -17.48
N LYS A 680 -14.38 49.54 -18.31
CA LYS A 680 -14.51 50.03 -19.69
C LYS A 680 -15.38 51.29 -19.81
N ASP A 681 -16.43 51.39 -19.00
CA ASP A 681 -17.30 52.58 -18.93
C ASP A 681 -17.90 52.69 -17.52
N GLY A 682 -17.31 53.56 -16.72
CA GLY A 682 -17.63 53.79 -15.31
C GLY A 682 -18.65 54.90 -15.05
N ARG A 683 -19.27 55.47 -16.08
CA ARG A 683 -20.13 56.66 -15.93
C ARG A 683 -21.43 56.34 -15.19
N LEU A 684 -21.73 57.16 -14.19
CA LEU A 684 -22.95 57.20 -13.37
C LEU A 684 -23.42 58.66 -13.27
N GLY A 685 -24.68 58.88 -12.89
CA GLY A 685 -25.28 60.21 -12.87
C GLY A 685 -25.64 60.74 -14.27
N VAL A 686 -25.80 59.85 -15.26
CA VAL A 686 -26.07 60.20 -16.66
C VAL A 686 -26.76 59.04 -17.40
N GLY A 687 -27.74 59.35 -18.24
CA GLY A 687 -28.36 58.39 -19.16
C GLY A 687 -27.39 57.92 -20.24
N VAL A 688 -26.87 56.70 -20.09
CA VAL A 688 -25.70 56.17 -20.84
C VAL A 688 -25.89 54.72 -21.33
N SER A 689 -26.87 54.00 -20.77
CA SER A 689 -27.07 52.57 -21.02
C SER A 689 -28.00 52.30 -22.22
N HIS A 690 -28.10 51.02 -22.58
CA HIS A 690 -29.14 50.50 -23.48
C HIS A 690 -30.33 49.95 -22.68
N GLY A 691 -30.93 50.79 -21.83
CA GLY A 691 -32.09 50.50 -20.99
C GLY A 691 -31.79 49.96 -19.58
N CYS A 692 -30.68 49.26 -19.35
CA CYS A 692 -30.31 48.78 -18.00
C CYS A 692 -29.97 49.91 -17.01
N VAL A 693 -29.95 49.61 -15.71
CA VAL A 693 -29.50 50.55 -14.67
C VAL A 693 -28.10 50.15 -14.22
N ARG A 694 -27.09 50.89 -14.67
CA ARG A 694 -25.68 50.66 -14.29
C ARG A 694 -25.39 51.25 -12.92
N LEU A 695 -24.65 50.54 -12.09
CA LEU A 695 -24.35 50.92 -10.70
C LEU A 695 -22.85 50.79 -10.40
N ASP A 696 -22.38 51.45 -9.35
CA ASP A 696 -21.12 51.06 -8.71
C ASP A 696 -21.14 49.55 -8.39
N ILE A 697 -19.97 48.90 -8.47
CA ILE A 697 -19.90 47.45 -8.33
C ILE A 697 -20.29 46.96 -6.94
N ASN A 698 -19.99 47.71 -5.88
CA ASN A 698 -20.36 47.32 -4.51
C ASN A 698 -21.87 47.50 -4.30
N LYS A 699 -22.47 48.55 -4.88
CA LYS A 699 -23.93 48.75 -4.86
C LYS A 699 -24.67 47.66 -5.67
N ALA A 700 -24.16 47.32 -6.85
CA ALA A 700 -24.68 46.19 -7.65
C ALA A 700 -24.58 44.86 -6.89
N LYS A 701 -23.43 44.59 -6.27
CA LYS A 701 -23.21 43.40 -5.44
C LYS A 701 -24.15 43.38 -4.23
N TRP A 702 -24.30 44.51 -3.53
CA TRP A 702 -25.15 44.59 -2.36
C TRP A 702 -26.61 44.30 -2.71
N ILE A 703 -27.13 44.84 -3.82
CA ILE A 703 -28.46 44.47 -4.34
C ILE A 703 -28.51 42.97 -4.68
N TYR A 704 -27.49 42.44 -5.35
CA TYR A 704 -27.40 41.03 -5.74
C TYR A 704 -27.36 40.08 -4.53
N ASP A 705 -26.71 40.45 -3.43
CA ASP A 705 -26.62 39.62 -2.22
C ASP A 705 -27.89 39.75 -1.34
N ASN A 706 -28.38 40.98 -1.09
CA ASN A 706 -29.31 41.25 0.01
C ASN A 706 -30.78 41.40 -0.39
N ILE A 707 -31.09 41.83 -1.62
CA ILE A 707 -32.46 42.15 -2.04
C ILE A 707 -33.19 40.88 -2.51
N PRO A 708 -34.29 40.41 -1.90
CA PRO A 708 -34.97 39.19 -2.33
C PRO A 708 -35.52 39.26 -3.77
N ILE A 709 -35.62 38.09 -4.43
CA ILE A 709 -36.48 37.95 -5.62
C ILE A 709 -37.92 38.27 -5.20
N GLY A 710 -38.68 38.93 -6.08
CA GLY A 710 -39.99 39.50 -5.75
C GLY A 710 -39.94 40.88 -5.09
N THR A 711 -38.77 41.44 -4.76
CA THR A 711 -38.67 42.84 -4.28
C THR A 711 -39.16 43.81 -5.36
N THR A 712 -39.92 44.81 -4.95
CA THR A 712 -40.54 45.79 -5.83
C THR A 712 -39.53 46.85 -6.28
N VAL A 713 -39.63 47.22 -7.55
CA VAL A 713 -38.81 48.24 -8.21
C VAL A 713 -39.73 49.23 -8.90
N VAL A 714 -39.61 50.50 -8.55
CA VAL A 714 -40.35 51.60 -9.17
C VAL A 714 -39.38 52.39 -10.02
N ILE A 715 -39.70 52.61 -11.30
CA ILE A 715 -38.88 53.43 -12.19
C ILE A 715 -39.72 54.56 -12.75
N TYR A 716 -39.26 55.80 -12.59
CA TYR A 716 -39.95 57.01 -13.01
C TYR A 716 -38.96 58.07 -13.52
N SER A 717 -39.46 59.12 -14.16
CA SER A 717 -38.70 60.32 -14.53
C SER A 717 -39.20 61.56 -13.78
#